data_AF-A0A956EWF4-F1
#
_entry.id   AF-A0A956EWF4-F1
#
_cell.length_a   1.000
_cell.length_b   1.000
_cell.length_c   1.000
_cell.angle_alpha   90.00
_cell.angle_beta   90.00
_cell.angle_gamma   90.00
#
_symmetry.space_group_name_H-M   'P 1'
#
loop_
_entity.id
_entity.type
_entity.pdbx_description
1 polymer ?
#
loop_
_entity_poly.entity_id
_entity_poly.type
_entity_poly.pdbx_seq_one_letter_code
_entity_poly.pdbx_strand_id
1 'polypeptide(L)'
;TSRPVFDLPQRPKETVPVYTDGAFSVASMPWRFKPELPALVIIAKSTLELRPGKTAAPLVESDPLSADVYWDDDPEASLRYANDFSPLKLGVDVWVHGHAYPHGNDSSSFISLEFGSLQRRIAWIGDRYWESLGMTRPSKLKQLPLRYEYAFGGATHRANPVGRGVIEGGGARLLPNFEDPDRLIKSQRDRPPPACLGPLPQGWGDRQTYLGTYDDRWLEKYWPYFPPDFDYKYFNAAPPAQQLAEAYGNERFCLEGLHPEFARLEGRLPGRRARAFTQTTRQHGFQFNEVPLKLDTVVFDTDSMRAHLVWRGFTEVTSAIAPELALVYVTWDDVMRPADVEHCRRRFSAWISGGQEPAADAIGLRFGITDPKAEAERRKRREQLKERLPLRDEKPRASVPPAAPTRSREEVEALVASGGSLSGIDLAGCDLSRLDLRGRDLSASKLGGAALSGALLSGANLKHASLVGANCTGAALDGADLESANLAETQLSAANFERAKLSSANLSSSRGNGANFYGSDLTGANLTDSELDSVSFSGANLTAADLSACKFVSGNFTRATLVDTTAYEAQLSGASFDGANMQRFRGDQADLSGASLREVDARSASFSEAVLRAARLDGALLDEAVLNHADLTQASLMRAKLPKARLRYALLTDAHAGFANLMEANLEAADLTRADLRGSNLHGAETLEATWVDARLEQAILTQTKLTHPILKRRH
;
A
#
# COMPACT_ATOMS: atom_id res chain seq x y z
N THR A 1 41.29 -2.80 -33.21
CA THR A 1 41.24 -1.48 -32.55
C THR A 1 40.35 -1.59 -31.32
N SER A 2 40.93 -2.20 -30.30
CA SER A 2 40.37 -2.61 -29.02
C SER A 2 40.72 -1.55 -27.97
N ARG A 3 39.96 -0.46 -27.91
CA ARG A 3 40.02 0.45 -26.76
C ARG A 3 38.85 0.14 -25.82
N PRO A 4 39.10 0.01 -24.49
CA PRO A 4 38.06 -0.23 -23.52
C PRO A 4 37.10 0.96 -23.46
N VAL A 5 35.80 0.67 -23.35
CA VAL A 5 34.77 1.67 -23.01
C VAL A 5 34.85 1.84 -21.49
N PHE A 6 35.72 2.76 -21.06
CA PHE A 6 35.94 3.31 -19.71
C PHE A 6 35.98 2.35 -18.50
N ASP A 7 37.04 2.49 -17.68
CA ASP A 7 36.97 2.13 -16.25
C ASP A 7 36.00 3.10 -15.58
N LEU A 8 34.75 2.70 -15.39
CA LEU A 8 33.85 3.38 -14.48
C LEU A 8 34.44 3.29 -13.06
N PRO A 9 34.37 4.37 -12.25
CA PRO A 9 34.88 4.33 -10.88
C PRO A 9 34.28 3.13 -10.15
N GLN A 10 35.13 2.30 -9.55
CA GLN A 10 34.70 1.14 -8.77
C GLN A 10 33.90 1.65 -7.56
N ARG A 11 32.57 1.67 -7.72
CA ARG A 11 31.63 1.82 -6.61
C ARG A 11 31.46 0.43 -5.96
N PRO A 12 31.23 0.35 -4.64
CA PRO A 12 30.77 -0.89 -4.03
C PRO A 12 29.50 -1.36 -4.78
N LYS A 13 29.50 -2.58 -5.31
CA LYS A 13 28.37 -3.12 -6.10
C LYS A 13 27.27 -3.61 -5.16
N GLU A 14 26.26 -2.78 -4.91
CA GLU A 14 25.03 -3.16 -4.19
C GLU A 14 23.91 -3.62 -5.16
N THR A 15 23.82 -3.04 -6.36
CA THR A 15 22.89 -3.43 -7.45
C THR A 15 23.52 -3.22 -8.83
N VAL A 16 22.94 -3.82 -9.89
CA VAL A 16 23.40 -3.62 -11.27
C VAL A 16 22.86 -2.28 -11.79
N PRO A 17 23.72 -1.30 -12.15
CA PRO A 17 23.23 0.01 -12.59
C PRO A 17 22.49 -0.09 -13.93
N VAL A 18 21.32 0.54 -14.02
CA VAL A 18 20.51 0.61 -15.24
C VAL A 18 20.66 1.99 -15.87
N TYR A 19 21.06 2.05 -17.13
CA TYR A 19 21.15 3.28 -17.91
C TYR A 19 20.06 3.30 -18.97
N THR A 20 19.48 4.46 -19.25
CA THR A 20 18.59 4.62 -20.39
C THR A 20 18.78 5.94 -21.09
N ASP A 21 18.82 5.90 -22.42
CA ASP A 21 18.84 7.09 -23.28
C ASP A 21 17.45 7.41 -23.87
N GLY A 22 16.42 6.69 -23.42
CA GLY A 22 15.02 6.88 -23.78
C GLY A 22 14.20 7.38 -22.60
N ALA A 23 13.03 7.95 -22.89
CA ALA A 23 12.04 8.33 -21.89
C ALA A 23 11.38 7.08 -21.26
N PHE A 24 12.10 6.33 -20.43
CA PHE A 24 11.61 5.15 -19.73
C PHE A 24 11.65 5.33 -18.22
N SER A 25 10.64 4.78 -17.54
CA SER A 25 10.80 4.34 -16.15
C SER A 25 11.30 2.91 -16.17
N VAL A 26 12.41 2.62 -15.48
CA VAL A 26 13.07 1.31 -15.53
C VAL A 26 13.24 0.70 -14.14
N ALA A 27 13.26 -0.64 -14.09
CA ALA A 27 13.61 -1.39 -12.89
C ALA A 27 14.42 -2.64 -13.24
N SER A 28 15.31 -3.04 -12.34
CA SER A 28 15.98 -4.34 -12.38
C SER A 28 15.70 -5.12 -11.10
N MET A 29 15.20 -6.35 -11.23
CA MET A 29 14.79 -7.18 -10.08
C MET A 29 15.47 -8.53 -10.12
N PRO A 30 16.21 -8.94 -9.07
CA PRO A 30 16.66 -10.32 -8.97
C PRO A 30 15.45 -11.24 -8.81
N TRP A 31 15.44 -12.32 -9.58
CA TRP A 31 14.40 -13.34 -9.54
C TRP A 31 15.00 -14.73 -9.64
N ARG A 32 14.20 -15.74 -9.29
CA ARG A 32 14.62 -17.13 -9.41
C ARG A 32 13.43 -17.98 -9.86
N PHE A 33 13.40 -18.32 -11.14
CA PHE A 33 12.30 -19.10 -11.75
C PHE A 33 12.34 -20.58 -11.35
N LYS A 34 13.55 -21.10 -11.08
CA LYS A 34 13.82 -22.45 -10.56
C LYS A 34 15.04 -22.38 -9.63
N PRO A 35 15.20 -23.30 -8.66
CA PRO A 35 16.29 -23.27 -7.69
C PRO A 35 17.69 -23.06 -8.30
N GLU A 36 17.93 -23.58 -9.50
CA GLU A 36 19.24 -23.57 -10.17
C GLU A 36 19.45 -22.36 -11.10
N LEU A 37 18.43 -21.54 -11.37
CA LEU A 37 18.46 -20.49 -12.38
C LEU A 37 18.11 -19.12 -11.79
N PRO A 38 19.07 -18.44 -11.13
CA PRO A 38 18.94 -17.03 -10.81
C PRO A 38 18.87 -16.20 -12.11
N ALA A 39 18.01 -15.20 -12.11
CA ALA A 39 17.81 -14.30 -13.23
C ALA A 39 17.74 -12.85 -12.75
N LEU A 40 18.11 -11.92 -13.61
CA LEU A 40 17.83 -10.49 -13.45
C LEU A 40 16.70 -10.12 -14.41
N VAL A 41 15.54 -9.78 -13.85
CA VAL A 41 14.39 -9.29 -14.60
C VAL A 41 14.58 -7.80 -14.88
N ILE A 42 14.36 -7.39 -16.12
CA ILE A 42 14.47 -6.00 -16.56
C ILE A 42 13.09 -5.55 -17.02
N ILE A 43 12.64 -4.42 -16.48
CA ILE A 43 11.34 -3.82 -16.77
C ILE A 43 11.57 -2.42 -17.31
N ALA A 44 10.92 -2.09 -18.43
CA ALA A 44 10.95 -0.76 -19.02
C ALA A 44 9.53 -0.31 -19.33
N LYS A 45 9.10 0.82 -18.76
CA LYS A 45 7.79 1.43 -18.97
C LYS A 45 7.93 2.73 -19.74
N SER A 46 7.14 2.87 -20.81
CA SER A 46 6.98 4.11 -21.55
C SER A 46 5.57 4.65 -21.38
N THR A 47 5.45 5.97 -21.28
CA THR A 47 4.17 6.67 -21.36
C THR A 47 4.06 7.42 -22.68
N LEU A 48 2.92 7.27 -23.34
CA LEU A 48 2.58 7.90 -24.60
C LEU A 48 1.38 8.83 -24.40
N GLU A 49 1.36 9.95 -25.11
CA GLU A 49 0.19 10.77 -25.33
C GLU A 49 -0.68 10.14 -26.44
N LEU A 50 -1.96 9.90 -26.13
CA LEU A 50 -2.96 9.47 -27.09
C LEU A 50 -3.40 10.67 -27.95
N ARG A 51 -3.34 10.49 -29.27
CA ARG A 51 -3.69 11.53 -30.24
C ARG A 51 -4.78 11.00 -31.18
N PRO A 52 -6.03 11.49 -31.09
CA PRO A 52 -7.13 11.00 -31.92
C PRO A 52 -6.78 11.04 -33.42
N GLY A 53 -7.00 9.90 -34.10
CA GLY A 53 -6.74 9.71 -35.53
C GLY A 53 -5.26 9.70 -35.92
N LYS A 54 -4.33 9.75 -34.96
CA LYS A 54 -2.89 9.89 -35.20
C LYS A 54 -2.09 8.80 -34.49
N THR A 55 -0.81 8.75 -34.81
CA THR A 55 0.15 7.94 -34.05
C THR A 55 0.35 8.56 -32.66
N ALA A 56 0.22 7.75 -31.62
CA ALA A 56 0.51 8.13 -30.25
C ALA A 56 1.98 8.53 -30.11
N ALA A 57 2.26 9.57 -29.32
CA ALA A 57 3.60 10.14 -29.22
C ALA A 57 4.21 9.87 -27.84
N PRO A 58 5.49 9.46 -27.76
CA PRO A 58 6.14 9.30 -26.46
C PRO A 58 6.25 10.63 -25.73
N LEU A 59 5.97 10.61 -24.43
CA LEU A 59 6.25 11.74 -23.56
C LEU A 59 7.76 11.87 -23.32
N VAL A 60 8.19 13.06 -22.90
CA VAL A 60 9.60 13.32 -22.55
C VAL A 60 9.98 12.58 -21.27
N GLU A 61 9.04 12.46 -20.33
CA GLU A 61 9.17 11.69 -19.10
C GLU A 61 8.04 10.66 -19.05
N SER A 62 8.38 9.46 -18.58
CA SER A 62 7.41 8.38 -18.40
C SER A 62 6.92 8.36 -16.96
N ASP A 63 5.63 8.08 -16.79
CA ASP A 63 5.04 7.84 -15.48
C ASP A 63 5.75 6.64 -14.79
N PRO A 64 5.87 6.68 -13.45
CA PRO A 64 6.64 5.70 -12.71
C PRO A 64 6.03 4.28 -12.81
N LEU A 65 6.88 3.28 -12.58
CA LEU A 65 6.43 1.91 -12.33
C LEU A 65 5.58 1.86 -11.05
N SER A 66 4.47 1.13 -11.09
CA SER A 66 3.51 1.05 -9.97
C SER A 66 3.36 -0.37 -9.44
N ALA A 67 3.06 -0.51 -8.15
CA ALA A 67 2.49 -1.76 -7.62
C ALA A 67 0.97 -1.80 -7.86
N ASP A 68 0.30 -2.78 -7.28
CA ASP A 68 -1.16 -2.84 -7.30
C ASP A 68 -1.71 -1.58 -6.61
N VAL A 69 -2.59 -0.87 -7.30
CA VAL A 69 -3.34 0.28 -6.81
C VAL A 69 -4.81 -0.08 -6.92
N TYR A 70 -5.49 -0.10 -5.77
CA TYR A 70 -6.89 -0.45 -5.68
C TYR A 70 -7.78 0.78 -5.87
N TRP A 71 -9.02 0.59 -6.29
CA TRP A 71 -10.00 1.68 -6.29
C TRP A 71 -10.27 2.15 -4.87
N ASP A 72 -10.38 3.46 -4.70
CA ASP A 72 -10.66 4.10 -3.41
C ASP A 72 -9.62 3.76 -2.30
N ASP A 73 -8.43 3.29 -2.70
CA ASP A 73 -7.36 2.79 -1.83
C ASP A 73 -7.83 1.65 -0.88
N ASP A 74 -8.90 0.93 -1.27
CA ASP A 74 -9.47 -0.19 -0.53
C ASP A 74 -8.91 -1.53 -1.08
N PRO A 75 -8.11 -2.29 -0.31
CA PRO A 75 -7.53 -3.55 -0.76
C PRO A 75 -8.56 -4.64 -1.08
N GLU A 76 -9.81 -4.51 -0.60
CA GLU A 76 -10.89 -5.41 -0.94
C GLU A 76 -11.60 -5.05 -2.26
N ALA A 77 -11.40 -3.83 -2.76
CA ALA A 77 -11.97 -3.36 -4.03
C ALA A 77 -11.28 -3.96 -5.26
N SER A 78 -11.77 -3.62 -6.45
CA SER A 78 -11.11 -3.97 -7.71
C SER A 78 -9.87 -3.11 -7.97
N LEU A 79 -8.98 -3.57 -8.86
CA LEU A 79 -7.76 -2.84 -9.20
C LEU A 79 -8.06 -1.65 -10.12
N ARG A 80 -7.41 -0.52 -9.80
CA ARG A 80 -7.25 0.63 -10.69
C ARG A 80 -6.02 0.48 -11.59
N TYR A 81 -4.89 0.09 -11.01
CA TYR A 81 -3.65 -0.25 -11.72
C TYR A 81 -3.09 -1.56 -11.19
N ALA A 82 -2.67 -2.46 -12.07
CA ALA A 82 -1.98 -3.67 -11.69
C ALA A 82 -0.46 -3.45 -11.58
N ASN A 83 0.20 -4.28 -10.78
CA ASN A 83 1.62 -4.19 -10.54
C ASN A 83 2.47 -4.41 -11.81
N ASP A 84 3.43 -3.52 -12.00
CA ASP A 84 4.43 -3.58 -13.06
C ASP A 84 5.60 -4.52 -12.68
N PHE A 85 5.65 -5.03 -11.45
CA PHE A 85 6.80 -5.77 -10.90
C PHE A 85 6.67 -7.30 -10.99
N SER A 86 5.60 -7.81 -11.60
CA SER A 86 5.48 -9.25 -11.86
C SER A 86 6.69 -9.75 -12.69
N PRO A 87 7.38 -10.82 -12.29
CA PRO A 87 8.67 -11.24 -12.88
C PRO A 87 8.55 -11.70 -14.34
N LEU A 88 7.36 -12.17 -14.73
CA LEU A 88 7.07 -12.72 -16.05
C LEU A 88 5.58 -12.54 -16.34
N LYS A 89 5.23 -12.29 -17.60
CA LYS A 89 3.87 -12.43 -18.11
C LYS A 89 3.93 -13.26 -19.39
N LEU A 90 3.05 -14.26 -19.50
CA LEU A 90 3.08 -15.19 -20.63
C LEU A 90 2.39 -14.62 -21.88
N GLY A 91 1.35 -13.82 -21.67
CA GLY A 91 0.67 -13.04 -22.71
C GLY A 91 0.80 -11.54 -22.46
N VAL A 92 0.36 -10.76 -23.45
CA VAL A 92 0.27 -9.30 -23.38
C VAL A 92 -1.06 -8.93 -22.76
N ASP A 93 -1.02 -8.32 -21.57
CA ASP A 93 -2.20 -7.76 -20.93
C ASP A 93 -2.63 -6.46 -21.61
N VAL A 94 -3.91 -6.31 -21.94
CA VAL A 94 -4.48 -5.06 -22.47
C VAL A 94 -5.69 -4.65 -21.65
N TRP A 95 -5.64 -3.47 -21.02
CA TRP A 95 -6.78 -2.97 -20.26
C TRP A 95 -6.94 -1.46 -20.37
N VAL A 96 -8.09 -0.96 -19.91
CA VAL A 96 -8.47 0.44 -19.97
C VAL A 96 -8.72 0.96 -18.56
N HIS A 97 -8.11 2.11 -18.26
CA HIS A 97 -8.45 2.95 -17.12
C HIS A 97 -9.26 4.16 -17.61
N GLY A 98 -10.29 4.51 -16.85
CA GLY A 98 -11.13 5.68 -17.11
C GLY A 98 -12.61 5.38 -16.91
N HIS A 99 -13.45 6.06 -17.69
CA HIS A 99 -14.89 6.00 -17.57
C HIS A 99 -15.58 5.58 -18.87
N ALA A 100 -16.70 4.87 -18.74
CA ALA A 100 -17.65 4.62 -19.81
C ALA A 100 -18.64 5.79 -19.92
N TYR A 101 -18.93 6.21 -21.14
CA TYR A 101 -19.86 7.29 -21.48
C TYR A 101 -20.98 6.79 -22.39
N PRO A 102 -22.23 7.23 -22.21
CA PRO A 102 -23.32 6.91 -23.13
C PRO A 102 -23.03 7.43 -24.53
N HIS A 103 -23.40 6.66 -25.55
CA HIS A 103 -23.52 7.20 -26.90
C HIS A 103 -24.80 8.05 -26.97
N GLY A 104 -24.68 9.36 -27.15
CA GLY A 104 -25.83 10.26 -27.21
C GLY A 104 -26.60 10.34 -25.89
N ASN A 105 -27.94 10.20 -25.93
CA ASN A 105 -28.83 10.33 -24.77
C ASN A 105 -29.44 8.98 -24.34
N ASP A 106 -28.75 7.89 -24.69
CA ASP A 106 -29.20 6.53 -24.48
C ASP A 106 -28.97 6.07 -23.02
N SER A 107 -29.91 5.30 -22.49
CA SER A 107 -29.80 4.64 -21.18
C SER A 107 -29.03 3.31 -21.23
N SER A 108 -28.61 2.89 -22.43
CA SER A 108 -27.82 1.68 -22.68
C SER A 108 -27.03 1.84 -23.97
N SER A 109 -25.78 1.39 -23.97
CA SER A 109 -24.87 1.48 -25.12
C SER A 109 -23.82 0.37 -25.03
N PHE A 110 -22.74 0.50 -25.79
CA PHE A 110 -21.60 -0.40 -25.72
C PHE A 110 -20.32 0.40 -25.60
N ILE A 111 -19.38 -0.16 -24.84
CA ILE A 111 -17.98 0.25 -24.87
C ILE A 111 -17.16 -0.83 -25.57
N SER A 112 -16.13 -0.43 -26.30
CA SER A 112 -15.27 -1.36 -27.01
C SER A 112 -13.80 -1.00 -26.87
N LEU A 113 -12.97 -2.04 -26.79
CA LEU A 113 -11.52 -2.01 -26.85
C LEU A 113 -11.11 -2.88 -28.04
N GLU A 114 -10.53 -2.26 -29.06
CA GLU A 114 -9.82 -2.94 -30.13
C GLU A 114 -8.33 -2.61 -30.03
N PHE A 115 -7.49 -3.64 -30.08
CA PHE A 115 -6.03 -3.49 -30.06
C PHE A 115 -5.37 -4.62 -30.84
N GLY A 116 -4.80 -4.31 -32.01
CA GLY A 116 -4.25 -5.35 -32.89
C GLY A 116 -5.34 -6.33 -33.33
N SER A 117 -5.21 -7.62 -32.95
CA SER A 117 -6.24 -8.65 -33.17
C SER A 117 -7.22 -8.79 -31.99
N LEU A 118 -6.99 -8.10 -30.88
CA LEU A 118 -7.88 -8.09 -29.73
C LEU A 118 -9.13 -7.28 -30.06
N GLN A 119 -10.29 -7.86 -29.80
CA GLN A 119 -11.57 -7.14 -29.83
C GLN A 119 -12.37 -7.54 -28.60
N ARG A 120 -12.66 -6.56 -27.74
CA ARG A 120 -13.52 -6.73 -26.58
C ARG A 120 -14.63 -5.69 -26.61
N ARG A 121 -15.86 -6.16 -26.44
CA ARG A 121 -17.05 -5.32 -26.35
C ARG A 121 -17.80 -5.65 -25.07
N ILE A 122 -18.28 -4.62 -24.38
CA ILE A 122 -19.00 -4.72 -23.11
C ILE A 122 -20.30 -3.94 -23.27
N ALA A 123 -21.42 -4.51 -22.84
CA ALA A 123 -22.67 -3.78 -22.75
C ALA A 123 -22.59 -2.83 -21.54
N TRP A 124 -22.86 -1.55 -21.78
CA TRP A 124 -22.98 -0.52 -20.75
C TRP A 124 -24.46 -0.19 -20.58
N ILE A 125 -25.00 -0.36 -19.37
CA ILE A 125 -26.42 -0.22 -19.11
C ILE A 125 -26.59 0.62 -17.85
N GLY A 126 -27.48 1.63 -17.90
CA GLY A 126 -27.83 2.41 -16.73
C GLY A 126 -28.47 1.58 -15.62
N ASP A 127 -28.68 2.20 -14.45
CA ASP A 127 -29.14 1.47 -13.28
C ASP A 127 -30.48 0.78 -13.53
N ARG A 128 -30.54 -0.50 -13.20
CA ARG A 128 -31.73 -1.34 -13.31
C ARG A 128 -31.97 -2.06 -12.01
N TYR A 129 -33.23 -2.28 -11.69
CA TYR A 129 -33.63 -2.94 -10.47
C TYR A 129 -34.51 -4.17 -10.73
N TRP A 130 -34.44 -5.16 -9.84
CA TRP A 130 -35.45 -6.21 -9.79
C TRP A 130 -36.64 -5.74 -8.94
N GLU A 131 -37.80 -5.60 -9.58
CA GLU A 131 -39.07 -5.25 -8.94
C GLU A 131 -40.11 -6.38 -9.10
N SER A 132 -41.28 -6.23 -8.46
CA SER A 132 -42.35 -7.25 -8.44
C SER A 132 -42.87 -7.62 -9.84
N LEU A 133 -42.79 -6.70 -10.80
CA LEU A 133 -43.22 -6.89 -12.19
C LEU A 133 -42.07 -7.27 -13.13
N GLY A 134 -40.85 -7.46 -12.62
CA GLY A 134 -39.66 -7.78 -13.40
C GLY A 134 -38.59 -6.70 -13.33
N MET A 135 -37.66 -6.74 -14.29
CA MET A 135 -36.53 -5.81 -14.37
C MET A 135 -37.01 -4.42 -14.81
N THR A 136 -36.59 -3.37 -14.10
CA THR A 136 -36.91 -1.98 -14.50
C THR A 136 -36.22 -1.58 -15.80
N ARG A 137 -36.72 -0.52 -16.44
CA ARG A 137 -35.98 0.14 -17.52
C ARG A 137 -34.69 0.77 -16.96
N PRO A 138 -33.61 0.79 -17.75
CA PRO A 138 -32.36 1.41 -17.31
C PRO A 138 -32.50 2.92 -17.13
N SER A 139 -31.90 3.43 -16.05
CA SER A 139 -31.80 4.86 -15.79
C SER A 139 -30.83 5.54 -16.76
N LYS A 140 -30.86 6.88 -16.82
CA LYS A 140 -29.86 7.64 -17.58
C LYS A 140 -28.70 8.01 -16.66
N LEU A 141 -27.51 7.54 -16.99
CA LEU A 141 -26.27 7.88 -16.31
C LEU A 141 -25.38 8.70 -17.23
N LYS A 142 -24.63 9.66 -16.66
CA LYS A 142 -23.69 10.49 -17.42
C LYS A 142 -22.39 9.77 -17.75
N GLN A 143 -21.90 8.98 -16.81
CA GLN A 143 -20.69 8.18 -16.95
C GLN A 143 -20.64 7.10 -15.86
N LEU A 144 -19.81 6.08 -16.04
CA LEU A 144 -19.49 5.08 -15.01
C LEU A 144 -17.99 4.74 -15.03
N PRO A 145 -17.31 4.66 -13.88
CA PRO A 145 -15.92 4.19 -13.84
C PRO A 145 -15.81 2.75 -14.31
N LEU A 146 -14.75 2.42 -15.05
CA LEU A 146 -14.46 1.07 -15.54
C LEU A 146 -13.91 0.18 -14.41
N ARG A 147 -14.78 -0.21 -13.47
CA ARG A 147 -14.42 -1.01 -12.29
C ARG A 147 -15.36 -2.18 -12.06
N TYR A 148 -14.87 -3.25 -11.45
CA TYR A 148 -15.58 -4.54 -11.36
C TYR A 148 -16.77 -4.54 -10.40
N GLU A 149 -16.88 -3.53 -9.54
CA GLU A 149 -18.03 -3.27 -8.67
C GLU A 149 -19.32 -3.03 -9.48
N TYR A 150 -19.20 -2.64 -10.76
CA TYR A 150 -20.33 -2.46 -11.67
C TYR A 150 -20.57 -3.68 -12.59
N ALA A 151 -19.77 -4.73 -12.47
CA ALA A 151 -19.93 -5.97 -13.21
C ALA A 151 -20.68 -7.03 -12.38
N PHE A 152 -21.11 -8.11 -13.04
CA PHE A 152 -21.80 -9.21 -12.36
C PHE A 152 -20.91 -9.84 -11.27
N GLY A 153 -21.45 -10.04 -10.07
CA GLY A 153 -20.74 -10.62 -8.93
C GLY A 153 -21.46 -10.41 -7.60
N GLY A 154 -20.72 -10.51 -6.50
CA GLY A 154 -21.19 -10.32 -5.13
C GLY A 154 -20.35 -11.13 -4.15
N ALA A 155 -20.51 -10.93 -2.83
CA ALA A 155 -19.59 -11.43 -1.80
C ALA A 155 -19.26 -12.93 -1.88
N THR A 156 -20.20 -13.77 -2.34
CA THR A 156 -20.01 -15.22 -2.53
C THR A 156 -19.49 -15.62 -3.90
N HIS A 157 -19.37 -14.68 -4.83
CA HIS A 157 -18.99 -14.94 -6.21
C HIS A 157 -17.47 -14.84 -6.39
N ARG A 158 -16.79 -15.99 -6.34
CA ARG A 158 -15.32 -16.10 -6.38
C ARG A 158 -14.62 -15.27 -7.48
N ALA A 159 -15.22 -15.17 -8.68
CA ALA A 159 -14.60 -14.45 -9.80
C ALA A 159 -14.72 -12.92 -9.70
N ASN A 160 -15.65 -12.41 -8.90
CA ASN A 160 -15.86 -10.98 -8.68
C ASN A 160 -16.60 -10.76 -7.34
N PRO A 161 -15.88 -10.80 -6.21
CA PRO A 161 -16.48 -10.75 -4.88
C PRO A 161 -17.14 -9.40 -4.55
N VAL A 162 -16.73 -8.31 -5.22
CA VAL A 162 -17.29 -6.96 -5.01
C VAL A 162 -18.35 -6.54 -6.03
N GLY A 163 -18.63 -7.41 -7.00
CA GLY A 163 -19.61 -7.16 -8.05
C GLY A 163 -21.05 -7.10 -7.53
N ARG A 164 -21.98 -6.88 -8.46
CA ARG A 164 -23.42 -6.78 -8.15
C ARG A 164 -24.22 -7.86 -8.87
N GLY A 165 -25.38 -8.22 -8.32
CA GLY A 165 -26.31 -9.18 -8.93
C GLY A 165 -26.40 -10.53 -8.23
N VAL A 166 -25.46 -10.87 -7.33
CA VAL A 166 -25.54 -12.04 -6.42
C VAL A 166 -25.85 -11.56 -5.01
N ILE A 167 -26.89 -12.10 -4.38
CA ILE A 167 -27.27 -11.80 -2.98
C ILE A 167 -27.46 -13.11 -2.20
N GLU A 168 -26.82 -13.22 -1.04
CA GLU A 168 -27.12 -14.24 -0.04
C GLU A 168 -28.45 -13.92 0.67
N GLY A 169 -29.36 -14.89 0.79
CA GLY A 169 -30.63 -14.70 1.53
C GLY A 169 -31.76 -13.99 0.76
N GLY A 170 -31.54 -13.57 -0.49
CA GLY A 170 -32.60 -13.16 -1.43
C GLY A 170 -32.70 -11.63 -1.67
N GLY A 171 -32.63 -11.25 -2.95
CA GLY A 171 -33.12 -9.97 -3.45
C GLY A 171 -32.06 -8.97 -3.94
N ALA A 172 -31.29 -9.29 -5.00
CA ALA A 172 -30.52 -8.27 -5.72
C ALA A 172 -31.47 -7.16 -6.17
N ARG A 173 -31.48 -6.02 -5.48
CA ARG A 173 -32.29 -4.89 -5.95
C ARG A 173 -31.63 -4.21 -7.13
N LEU A 174 -30.31 -4.04 -7.16
CA LEU A 174 -29.59 -3.36 -8.24
C LEU A 174 -28.82 -4.37 -9.10
N LEU A 175 -28.99 -4.27 -10.43
CA LEU A 175 -28.29 -5.09 -11.42
C LEU A 175 -26.93 -4.48 -11.81
N PRO A 176 -25.98 -5.28 -12.33
CA PRO A 176 -24.75 -4.76 -12.89
C PRO A 176 -25.00 -3.83 -14.08
N ASN A 177 -24.09 -2.88 -14.26
CA ASN A 177 -24.09 -1.93 -15.38
C ASN A 177 -23.22 -2.41 -16.53
N PHE A 178 -22.16 -3.18 -16.24
CA PHE A 178 -21.33 -3.82 -17.24
C PHE A 178 -21.69 -5.30 -17.38
N GLU A 179 -22.11 -5.67 -18.58
CA GLU A 179 -22.49 -7.06 -18.91
C GLU A 179 -21.78 -7.53 -20.17
N ASP A 180 -21.61 -8.85 -20.28
CA ASP A 180 -21.18 -9.46 -21.53
C ASP A 180 -22.32 -9.38 -22.56
N PRO A 181 -22.09 -8.80 -23.75
CA PRO A 181 -23.14 -8.58 -24.74
C PRO A 181 -23.79 -9.87 -25.24
N ASP A 182 -23.08 -11.01 -25.18
CA ASP A 182 -23.60 -12.30 -25.61
C ASP A 182 -24.35 -13.04 -24.49
N ARG A 183 -24.29 -12.51 -23.25
CA ARG A 183 -24.88 -13.12 -22.04
C ARG A 183 -25.58 -12.10 -21.15
N LEU A 184 -26.37 -11.22 -21.76
CA LEU A 184 -27.17 -10.23 -21.04
C LEU A 184 -28.12 -10.88 -20.03
N ILE A 185 -28.26 -10.25 -18.86
CA ILE A 185 -29.18 -10.69 -17.81
C ILE A 185 -30.62 -10.42 -18.24
N LYS A 186 -31.40 -11.50 -18.32
CA LYS A 186 -32.84 -11.50 -18.63
C LYS A 186 -33.67 -12.02 -17.47
N SER A 187 -33.07 -12.78 -16.55
CA SER A 187 -33.73 -13.37 -15.39
C SER A 187 -32.85 -13.32 -14.14
N GLN A 188 -33.47 -13.37 -12.95
CA GLN A 188 -32.74 -13.45 -11.67
C GLN A 188 -31.92 -14.74 -11.50
N ARG A 189 -32.11 -15.74 -12.36
CA ARG A 189 -31.36 -17.01 -12.35
C ARG A 189 -30.08 -16.94 -13.18
N ASP A 190 -29.94 -15.93 -14.01
CA ASP A 190 -28.78 -15.81 -14.90
C ASP A 190 -27.53 -15.54 -14.06
N ARG A 191 -26.43 -16.20 -14.44
CA ARG A 191 -25.12 -16.08 -13.77
C ARG A 191 -24.03 -15.84 -14.84
N PRO A 192 -24.05 -14.70 -15.54
CA PRO A 192 -23.04 -14.41 -16.55
C PRO A 192 -21.66 -14.19 -15.89
N PRO A 193 -20.56 -14.34 -16.64
CA PRO A 193 -19.25 -13.96 -16.13
C PRO A 193 -19.16 -12.44 -15.89
N PRO A 194 -18.35 -11.97 -14.91
CA PRO A 194 -18.05 -10.56 -14.77
C PRO A 194 -17.43 -10.00 -16.06
N ALA A 195 -17.88 -8.82 -16.47
CA ALA A 195 -17.43 -8.16 -17.68
C ALA A 195 -17.02 -6.72 -17.35
N CYS A 196 -15.77 -6.37 -17.60
CA CYS A 196 -15.20 -5.03 -17.45
C CYS A 196 -14.00 -4.90 -18.40
N LEU A 197 -13.42 -3.71 -18.54
CA LEU A 197 -12.17 -3.48 -19.30
C LEU A 197 -10.94 -3.24 -18.39
N GLY A 198 -11.10 -3.25 -17.07
CA GLY A 198 -10.02 -3.06 -16.10
C GLY A 198 -9.24 -4.34 -15.76
N PRO A 199 -8.18 -4.25 -14.93
CA PRO A 199 -7.39 -5.38 -14.47
C PRO A 199 -8.05 -6.15 -13.29
N LEU A 200 -7.64 -7.40 -13.09
CA LEU A 200 -8.11 -8.28 -12.01
C LEU A 200 -7.08 -8.38 -10.87
N PRO A 201 -7.49 -8.30 -9.58
CA PRO A 201 -6.61 -8.56 -8.44
C PRO A 201 -6.01 -9.97 -8.41
N GLN A 202 -4.83 -10.12 -7.80
CA GLN A 202 -4.14 -11.42 -7.62
C GLN A 202 -4.94 -12.40 -6.74
N GLY A 203 -5.70 -11.88 -5.78
CA GLY A 203 -6.53 -12.66 -4.84
C GLY A 203 -7.79 -13.28 -5.44
N TRP A 204 -8.18 -12.92 -6.67
CA TRP A 204 -9.52 -13.20 -7.19
C TRP A 204 -9.60 -14.39 -8.16
N GLY A 205 -10.73 -15.09 -8.10
CA GLY A 205 -11.23 -15.93 -9.20
C GLY A 205 -10.27 -16.99 -9.73
N ASP A 206 -10.19 -17.04 -11.06
CA ASP A 206 -9.41 -18.01 -11.83
C ASP A 206 -7.90 -17.82 -11.63
N ARG A 207 -7.42 -16.62 -11.25
CA ARG A 207 -5.99 -16.42 -10.97
C ARG A 207 -5.53 -17.26 -9.80
N GLN A 208 -6.35 -17.40 -8.75
CA GLN A 208 -6.06 -18.29 -7.63
C GLN A 208 -5.93 -19.77 -8.03
N THR A 209 -6.54 -20.19 -9.14
CA THR A 209 -6.38 -21.57 -9.64
C THR A 209 -4.98 -21.84 -10.21
N TYR A 210 -4.21 -20.79 -10.50
CA TYR A 210 -2.84 -20.89 -11.04
C TYR A 210 -1.77 -20.90 -9.95
N LEU A 211 -2.11 -20.68 -8.69
CA LEU A 211 -1.12 -20.60 -7.61
C LEU A 211 -0.43 -21.96 -7.34
N GLY A 212 -1.07 -23.07 -7.72
CA GLY A 212 -0.60 -24.42 -7.42
C GLY A 212 -0.88 -24.84 -5.97
N THR A 213 -0.31 -25.96 -5.56
CA THR A 213 -0.64 -26.62 -4.29
C THR A 213 0.43 -26.36 -3.22
N TYR A 214 0.05 -25.69 -2.13
CA TYR A 214 0.92 -25.39 -0.98
C TYR A 214 0.57 -26.32 0.20
N ASP A 215 1.11 -27.53 0.19
CA ASP A 215 0.94 -28.55 1.24
C ASP A 215 2.26 -28.83 2.01
N ASP A 216 2.23 -29.77 2.96
CA ASP A 216 3.42 -30.14 3.74
C ASP A 216 4.58 -30.61 2.84
N ARG A 217 4.27 -31.25 1.71
CA ARG A 217 5.29 -31.67 0.73
C ARG A 217 5.92 -30.46 0.05
N TRP A 218 5.15 -29.43 -0.29
CA TRP A 218 5.67 -28.14 -0.73
C TRP A 218 6.62 -27.54 0.30
N LEU A 219 6.19 -27.45 1.56
CA LEU A 219 6.98 -26.87 2.64
C LEU A 219 8.30 -27.62 2.87
N GLU A 220 8.28 -28.96 2.80
CA GLU A 220 9.47 -29.80 3.00
C GLU A 220 10.47 -29.77 1.83
N LYS A 221 9.98 -29.70 0.59
CA LYS A 221 10.82 -29.96 -0.61
C LYS A 221 11.02 -28.77 -1.53
N TYR A 222 10.11 -27.81 -1.51
CA TYR A 222 10.03 -26.76 -2.51
C TYR A 222 10.12 -25.36 -1.90
N TRP A 223 9.81 -25.18 -0.61
CA TRP A 223 10.06 -23.93 0.10
C TRP A 223 11.51 -23.45 -0.08
N PRO A 224 11.75 -22.16 -0.38
CA PRO A 224 10.82 -21.03 -0.48
C PRO A 224 10.30 -20.73 -1.91
N TYR A 225 10.32 -21.71 -2.82
CA TYR A 225 9.95 -21.55 -4.23
C TYR A 225 8.49 -21.89 -4.51
N PHE A 226 8.00 -21.55 -5.70
CA PHE A 226 6.66 -21.96 -6.15
C PHE A 226 6.52 -23.48 -6.21
N PRO A 227 5.32 -24.02 -5.94
CA PRO A 227 5.07 -25.44 -6.08
C PRO A 227 5.20 -25.88 -7.54
N PRO A 228 5.48 -27.16 -7.81
CA PRO A 228 5.70 -27.66 -9.18
C PRO A 228 4.52 -27.46 -10.13
N ASP A 229 3.31 -27.32 -9.61
CA ASP A 229 2.06 -27.11 -10.32
C ASP A 229 1.65 -25.63 -10.42
N PHE A 230 2.51 -24.69 -10.03
CA PHE A 230 2.30 -23.26 -10.24
C PHE A 230 2.25 -22.93 -11.74
N ASP A 231 1.18 -22.27 -12.18
CA ASP A 231 1.00 -21.79 -13.56
C ASP A 231 1.35 -20.29 -13.63
N TYR A 232 2.33 -19.95 -14.46
CA TYR A 232 2.81 -18.58 -14.66
C TYR A 232 1.77 -17.63 -15.27
N LYS A 233 0.63 -18.14 -15.77
CA LYS A 233 -0.54 -17.30 -16.07
C LYS A 233 -1.05 -16.53 -14.86
N TYR A 234 -0.69 -16.96 -13.65
CA TYR A 234 -0.95 -16.22 -12.41
C TYR A 234 -0.56 -14.75 -12.52
N PHE A 235 0.53 -14.40 -13.22
CA PHE A 235 1.05 -13.04 -13.29
C PHE A 235 0.32 -12.12 -14.28
N ASN A 236 -0.48 -12.66 -15.20
CA ASN A 236 -1.29 -11.85 -16.09
C ASN A 236 -2.48 -11.24 -15.32
N ALA A 237 -2.61 -9.92 -15.37
CA ALA A 237 -3.62 -9.17 -14.63
C ALA A 237 -4.85 -8.83 -15.50
N ALA A 238 -4.72 -8.81 -16.83
CA ALA A 238 -5.89 -8.69 -17.70
C ALA A 238 -6.71 -9.99 -17.66
N PRO A 239 -8.05 -9.92 -17.80
CA PRO A 239 -8.85 -11.10 -18.08
C PRO A 239 -8.36 -11.84 -19.34
N PRO A 240 -8.55 -13.16 -19.48
CA PRO A 240 -8.12 -13.90 -20.67
C PRO A 240 -8.63 -13.33 -22.00
N ALA A 241 -9.86 -12.78 -22.01
CA ALA A 241 -10.45 -12.12 -23.19
C ALA A 241 -9.79 -10.78 -23.56
N GLN A 242 -8.86 -10.30 -22.75
CA GLN A 242 -8.11 -9.05 -22.86
C GLN A 242 -6.59 -9.30 -22.92
N GLN A 243 -6.20 -10.55 -23.20
CA GLN A 243 -4.81 -10.95 -23.39
C GLN A 243 -4.53 -11.26 -24.86
N LEU A 244 -3.36 -10.86 -25.35
CA LEU A 244 -2.82 -11.28 -26.64
C LEU A 244 -1.64 -12.23 -26.45
N ALA A 245 -1.37 -13.07 -27.43
CA ALA A 245 -0.15 -13.87 -27.43
C ALA A 245 1.11 -12.98 -27.57
N GLU A 246 1.05 -12.00 -28.49
CA GLU A 246 2.16 -11.09 -28.78
C GLU A 246 1.64 -9.71 -29.20
N ALA A 247 2.46 -8.69 -28.94
CA ALA A 247 2.33 -7.33 -29.43
C ALA A 247 3.73 -6.75 -29.68
N TYR A 248 3.85 -5.82 -30.62
CA TYR A 248 5.10 -5.31 -31.16
C TYR A 248 5.27 -3.80 -30.96
N GLY A 249 4.21 -3.06 -30.66
CA GLY A 249 4.25 -1.61 -30.42
C GLY A 249 3.93 -0.75 -31.65
N ASN A 250 3.36 -1.33 -32.71
CA ASN A 250 2.88 -0.65 -33.92
C ASN A 250 1.38 -0.88 -34.20
N GLU A 251 0.68 -1.51 -33.26
CA GLU A 251 -0.72 -1.89 -33.35
C GLU A 251 -1.62 -0.68 -33.52
N ARG A 252 -2.73 -0.89 -34.24
CA ARG A 252 -3.85 0.04 -34.21
C ARG A 252 -4.68 -0.21 -32.97
N PHE A 253 -5.24 0.86 -32.42
CA PHE A 253 -6.21 0.79 -31.35
C PHE A 253 -7.48 1.58 -31.71
N CYS A 254 -8.60 1.14 -31.16
CA CYS A 254 -9.88 1.84 -31.22
C CYS A 254 -10.62 1.67 -29.89
N LEU A 255 -10.96 2.78 -29.25
CA LEU A 255 -11.65 2.85 -27.98
C LEU A 255 -12.98 3.58 -28.18
N GLU A 256 -14.11 2.90 -28.06
CA GLU A 256 -15.43 3.52 -28.26
C GLU A 256 -16.20 3.64 -26.96
N GLY A 257 -16.87 4.78 -26.76
CA GLY A 257 -17.65 5.05 -25.55
C GLY A 257 -16.80 5.25 -24.29
N LEU A 258 -15.52 5.56 -24.43
CA LEU A 258 -14.54 5.63 -23.34
C LEU A 258 -13.95 7.03 -23.12
N HIS A 259 -14.46 8.05 -23.81
CA HIS A 259 -14.04 9.45 -23.62
C HIS A 259 -15.26 10.38 -23.83
N PRO A 260 -15.39 11.48 -23.05
CA PRO A 260 -16.56 12.34 -23.14
C PRO A 260 -16.65 13.11 -24.48
N GLU A 261 -15.51 13.44 -25.07
CA GLU A 261 -15.45 14.21 -26.33
C GLU A 261 -15.23 13.35 -27.58
N PHE A 262 -14.64 12.16 -27.41
CA PHE A 262 -14.27 11.28 -28.52
C PHE A 262 -15.11 10.03 -28.44
N ALA A 263 -16.27 10.04 -29.10
CA ALA A 263 -17.15 8.86 -29.17
C ALA A 263 -16.40 7.62 -29.67
N ARG A 264 -15.42 7.84 -30.56
CA ARG A 264 -14.46 6.85 -31.04
C ARG A 264 -13.07 7.45 -31.01
N LEU A 265 -12.24 6.97 -30.08
CA LEU A 265 -10.83 7.32 -29.95
C LEU A 265 -9.97 6.25 -30.64
N GLU A 266 -9.54 6.54 -31.86
CA GLU A 266 -8.73 5.65 -32.67
C GLU A 266 -7.32 6.20 -32.92
N GLY A 267 -6.36 5.30 -33.13
CA GLY A 267 -4.99 5.68 -33.40
C GLY A 267 -4.06 4.48 -33.63
N ARG A 268 -2.76 4.74 -33.58
CA ARG A 268 -1.72 3.71 -33.72
C ARG A 268 -0.58 3.93 -32.73
N LEU A 269 0.00 2.86 -32.21
CA LEU A 269 1.25 2.92 -31.46
C LEU A 269 2.45 3.34 -32.36
N PRO A 270 3.52 3.93 -31.79
CA PRO A 270 4.58 4.59 -32.56
C PRO A 270 5.50 3.68 -33.37
N GLY A 271 5.35 2.36 -33.30
CA GLY A 271 6.25 1.40 -33.94
C GLY A 271 7.62 1.37 -33.28
N ARG A 272 7.67 1.60 -31.97
CA ARG A 272 8.90 1.56 -31.17
C ARG A 272 8.83 0.48 -30.11
N ARG A 273 9.97 -0.14 -29.82
CA ARG A 273 10.13 -1.13 -28.75
C ARG A 273 11.28 -0.75 -27.82
N ALA A 274 11.18 -1.15 -26.56
CA ALA A 274 12.32 -1.15 -25.66
C ALA A 274 13.24 -2.32 -26.00
N ARG A 275 14.56 -2.08 -25.94
CA ARG A 275 15.59 -3.12 -25.96
C ARG A 275 16.48 -2.94 -24.76
N ALA A 276 16.89 -4.05 -24.15
CA ALA A 276 17.84 -4.06 -23.05
C ALA A 276 19.12 -4.77 -23.47
N PHE A 277 20.24 -4.30 -22.93
CA PHE A 277 21.56 -4.89 -23.13
C PHE A 277 22.30 -4.95 -21.82
N THR A 278 23.06 -6.02 -21.59
CA THR A 278 23.94 -6.15 -20.43
C THR A 278 25.38 -6.04 -20.88
N GLN A 279 26.21 -5.38 -20.06
CA GLN A 279 27.65 -5.41 -20.23
C GLN A 279 28.25 -6.36 -19.19
N THR A 280 28.98 -7.40 -19.60
CA THR A 280 29.65 -8.33 -18.68
C THR A 280 31.14 -8.02 -18.54
N THR A 281 31.69 -8.17 -17.33
CA THR A 281 33.14 -8.12 -17.08
C THR A 281 33.79 -9.48 -17.32
N ARG A 282 34.70 -9.60 -18.30
CA ARG A 282 35.56 -10.79 -18.48
C ARG A 282 37.04 -10.43 -18.37
N GLN A 283 37.88 -11.44 -18.08
CA GLN A 283 39.34 -11.28 -17.92
C GLN A 283 40.05 -10.63 -19.13
N HIS A 284 39.46 -10.63 -20.33
CA HIS A 284 40.09 -10.12 -21.57
C HIS A 284 39.19 -9.12 -22.35
N GLY A 285 38.25 -8.45 -21.67
CA GLY A 285 37.38 -7.43 -22.28
C GLY A 285 35.93 -7.51 -21.82
N PHE A 286 35.08 -6.64 -22.36
CA PHE A 286 33.64 -6.61 -22.06
C PHE A 286 32.83 -7.27 -23.18
N GLN A 287 31.74 -7.96 -22.84
CA GLN A 287 30.73 -8.37 -23.82
C GLN A 287 29.46 -7.56 -23.63
N PHE A 288 28.84 -7.18 -24.75
CA PHE A 288 27.58 -6.45 -24.79
C PHE A 288 26.50 -7.36 -25.36
N ASN A 289 25.64 -7.89 -24.49
CA ASN A 289 24.69 -8.94 -24.82
C ASN A 289 23.27 -8.37 -24.79
N GLU A 290 22.45 -8.70 -25.77
CA GLU A 290 21.04 -8.31 -25.76
C GLU A 290 20.25 -9.17 -24.78
N VAL A 291 19.40 -8.52 -23.98
CA VAL A 291 18.37 -9.17 -23.17
C VAL A 291 17.03 -9.04 -23.91
N PRO A 292 16.43 -10.15 -24.38
CA PRO A 292 15.17 -10.08 -25.11
C PRO A 292 14.06 -9.54 -24.22
N LEU A 293 13.55 -8.35 -24.55
CA LEU A 293 12.37 -7.79 -23.92
C LEU A 293 11.13 -8.05 -24.79
N LYS A 294 10.02 -8.39 -24.15
CA LYS A 294 8.70 -8.53 -24.77
C LYS A 294 7.77 -7.44 -24.27
N LEU A 295 6.99 -6.83 -25.17
CA LEU A 295 5.87 -5.97 -24.77
C LEU A 295 4.82 -6.87 -24.14
N ASP A 296 4.57 -6.68 -22.84
CA ASP A 296 3.71 -7.60 -22.08
C ASP A 296 2.52 -6.91 -21.41
N THR A 297 2.47 -5.58 -21.43
CA THR A 297 1.37 -4.81 -20.85
C THR A 297 1.13 -3.55 -21.68
N VAL A 298 -0.13 -3.32 -22.05
CA VAL A 298 -0.62 -2.13 -22.73
C VAL A 298 -1.82 -1.59 -21.95
N VAL A 299 -1.71 -0.38 -21.43
CA VAL A 299 -2.77 0.28 -20.67
C VAL A 299 -3.20 1.53 -21.40
N PHE A 300 -4.50 1.72 -21.59
CA PHE A 300 -5.06 2.97 -22.07
C PHE A 300 -5.71 3.72 -20.91
N ASP A 301 -5.13 4.83 -20.48
CA ASP A 301 -5.77 5.76 -19.56
C ASP A 301 -6.50 6.82 -20.38
N THR A 302 -7.80 6.60 -20.56
CA THR A 302 -8.65 7.47 -21.37
C THR A 302 -8.97 8.78 -20.68
N ASP A 303 -8.97 8.84 -19.35
CA ASP A 303 -9.25 10.10 -18.62
C ASP A 303 -8.07 11.08 -18.76
N SER A 304 -6.83 10.58 -18.73
CA SER A 304 -5.63 11.40 -18.89
C SER A 304 -5.10 11.47 -20.33
N MET A 305 -5.78 10.79 -21.27
CA MET A 305 -5.36 10.66 -22.68
C MET A 305 -3.93 10.11 -22.82
N ARG A 306 -3.60 9.07 -22.04
CA ARG A 306 -2.29 8.42 -22.02
C ARG A 306 -2.38 6.94 -22.35
N ALA A 307 -1.30 6.39 -22.88
CA ALA A 307 -1.09 4.96 -22.93
C ALA A 307 0.24 4.57 -22.27
N HIS A 308 0.23 3.46 -21.54
CA HIS A 308 1.44 2.89 -20.95
C HIS A 308 1.79 1.59 -21.66
N LEU A 309 3.07 1.46 -21.99
CA LEU A 309 3.65 0.27 -22.60
C LEU A 309 4.73 -0.27 -21.66
N VAL A 310 4.62 -1.53 -21.26
CA VAL A 310 5.63 -2.18 -20.40
C VAL A 310 6.27 -3.32 -21.16
N TRP A 311 7.60 -3.24 -21.25
CA TRP A 311 8.43 -4.31 -21.77
C TRP A 311 9.14 -5.02 -20.63
N ARG A 312 9.12 -6.35 -20.66
CA ARG A 312 9.81 -7.19 -19.67
C ARG A 312 10.62 -8.28 -20.32
N GLY A 313 11.75 -8.57 -19.72
CA GLY A 313 12.61 -9.70 -20.09
C GLY A 313 13.53 -10.04 -18.94
N PHE A 314 14.34 -11.07 -19.10
CA PHE A 314 15.31 -11.46 -18.09
C PHE A 314 16.56 -12.03 -18.73
N THR A 315 17.66 -11.97 -17.98
CA THR A 315 18.90 -12.67 -18.28
C THR A 315 19.26 -13.58 -17.11
N GLU A 316 19.87 -14.73 -17.40
CA GLU A 316 20.45 -15.58 -16.35
C GLU A 316 21.67 -14.89 -15.73
N VAL A 317 21.83 -15.07 -14.43
CA VAL A 317 22.93 -14.51 -13.63
C VAL A 317 23.42 -15.54 -12.62
N THR A 318 24.65 -15.38 -12.15
CA THR A 318 25.28 -16.31 -11.21
C THR A 318 24.76 -16.15 -9.78
N SER A 319 24.26 -14.96 -9.43
CA SER A 319 23.68 -14.65 -8.12
C SER A 319 22.74 -13.44 -8.20
N ALA A 320 22.00 -13.17 -7.12
CA ALA A 320 21.05 -12.05 -7.06
C ALA A 320 21.71 -10.67 -7.27
N ILE A 321 22.96 -10.50 -6.83
CA ILE A 321 23.72 -9.26 -7.03
C ILE A 321 24.42 -9.20 -8.40
N ALA A 322 24.39 -10.31 -9.16
CA ALA A 322 24.90 -10.44 -10.53
C ALA A 322 26.28 -9.76 -10.74
N PRO A 323 27.32 -10.16 -9.99
CA PRO A 323 28.62 -9.46 -9.97
C PRO A 323 29.30 -9.43 -11.34
N GLU A 324 28.98 -10.39 -12.21
CA GLU A 324 29.45 -10.46 -13.59
C GLU A 324 28.90 -9.35 -14.49
N LEU A 325 27.78 -8.71 -14.12
CA LEU A 325 27.17 -7.62 -14.85
C LEU A 325 27.78 -6.29 -14.39
N ALA A 326 28.28 -5.51 -15.33
CA ALA A 326 28.76 -4.15 -15.10
C ALA A 326 27.61 -3.14 -15.12
N LEU A 327 26.65 -3.32 -16.03
CA LEU A 327 25.47 -2.47 -16.19
C LEU A 327 24.40 -3.15 -17.05
N VAL A 328 23.19 -2.58 -16.99
CA VAL A 328 22.10 -2.74 -17.96
C VAL A 328 21.93 -1.43 -18.73
N TYR A 329 21.70 -1.49 -20.03
CA TYR A 329 21.37 -0.36 -20.89
C TYR A 329 20.03 -0.61 -21.59
N VAL A 330 19.06 0.29 -21.40
CA VAL A 330 17.73 0.24 -22.00
C VAL A 330 17.58 1.37 -23.02
N THR A 331 17.14 1.06 -24.23
CA THR A 331 17.00 2.04 -25.31
C THR A 331 15.78 1.78 -26.19
N TRP A 332 15.43 2.79 -26.99
CA TRP A 332 14.42 2.69 -28.03
C TRP A 332 15.00 2.14 -29.33
N ASP A 333 14.21 1.30 -29.99
CA ASP A 333 14.48 0.83 -31.34
C ASP A 333 13.20 0.85 -32.20
N ASP A 334 13.38 0.95 -33.52
CA ASP A 334 12.30 0.86 -34.49
C ASP A 334 11.90 -0.60 -34.69
N VAL A 335 10.60 -0.89 -34.61
CA VAL A 335 10.09 -2.27 -34.73
C VAL A 335 10.27 -2.83 -36.13
N MET A 336 10.18 -1.99 -37.15
CA MET A 336 10.26 -2.38 -38.56
C MET A 336 11.69 -2.39 -39.09
N ARG A 337 12.57 -1.58 -38.50
CA ARG A 337 13.98 -1.45 -38.88
C ARG A 337 14.87 -1.51 -37.64
N PRO A 338 14.91 -2.65 -36.94
CA PRO A 338 15.67 -2.77 -35.72
C PRO A 338 17.16 -2.59 -35.99
N ALA A 339 17.83 -1.78 -35.18
CA ALA A 339 19.27 -1.61 -35.27
C ALA A 339 20.02 -2.92 -34.94
N ASP A 340 21.18 -3.14 -35.54
CA ASP A 340 22.06 -4.22 -35.09
C ASP A 340 22.66 -3.92 -33.70
N VAL A 341 23.13 -4.96 -33.01
CA VAL A 341 23.69 -4.85 -31.65
C VAL A 341 24.90 -3.90 -31.61
N GLU A 342 25.72 -3.87 -32.66
CA GLU A 342 26.91 -3.04 -32.73
C GLU A 342 26.58 -1.55 -32.90
N HIS A 343 25.50 -1.23 -33.60
CA HIS A 343 24.93 0.10 -33.68
C HIS A 343 24.43 0.57 -32.31
N CYS A 344 23.66 -0.27 -31.60
CA CYS A 344 23.22 0.02 -30.24
C CYS A 344 24.40 0.24 -29.27
N ARG A 345 25.45 -0.58 -29.39
CA ARG A 345 26.68 -0.45 -28.59
C ARG A 345 27.40 0.87 -28.86
N ARG A 346 27.54 1.28 -30.13
CA ARG A 346 28.15 2.58 -30.50
C ARG A 346 27.33 3.76 -29.99
N ARG A 347 26.00 3.69 -30.11
CA ARG A 347 25.07 4.70 -29.58
C ARG A 347 25.22 4.85 -28.06
N PHE A 348 25.20 3.73 -27.32
CA PHE A 348 25.44 3.74 -25.87
C PHE A 348 26.80 4.35 -25.53
N SER A 349 27.86 3.93 -26.22
CA SER A 349 29.23 4.42 -25.99
C SER A 349 29.34 5.94 -26.20
N ALA A 350 28.70 6.48 -27.24
CA ALA A 350 28.68 7.92 -27.50
C ALA A 350 27.87 8.68 -26.45
N TRP A 351 26.72 8.14 -26.04
CA TRP A 351 25.81 8.75 -25.07
C TRP A 351 26.42 8.80 -23.66
N ILE A 352 26.96 7.68 -23.17
CA ILE A 352 27.55 7.59 -21.82
C ILE A 352 28.81 8.44 -21.67
N SER A 353 29.56 8.65 -22.77
CA SER A 353 30.76 9.52 -22.79
C SER A 353 30.45 10.99 -22.44
N GLY A 354 29.17 11.40 -22.48
CA GLY A 354 28.70 12.70 -22.04
C GLY A 354 28.55 12.85 -20.52
N GLY A 355 28.96 11.87 -19.71
CA GLY A 355 28.88 11.93 -18.24
C GLY A 355 27.48 11.68 -17.68
N GLN A 356 26.69 10.86 -18.36
CA GLN A 356 25.32 10.53 -17.94
C GLN A 356 25.32 9.61 -16.72
N GLU A 357 24.41 9.86 -15.78
CA GLU A 357 24.23 9.02 -14.60
C GLU A 357 23.26 7.85 -14.89
N PRO A 358 23.32 6.76 -14.09
CA PRO A 358 22.30 5.71 -14.15
C PRO A 358 20.89 6.30 -13.96
N ALA A 359 19.91 5.68 -14.61
CA ALA A 359 18.52 5.98 -14.31
C ALA A 359 18.23 5.62 -12.84
N ALA A 360 17.36 6.39 -12.19
CA ALA A 360 16.90 6.05 -10.85
C ALA A 360 16.17 4.70 -10.93
N ASP A 361 16.81 3.64 -10.44
CA ASP A 361 16.20 2.31 -10.41
C ASP A 361 14.98 2.37 -9.49
N ALA A 362 13.78 2.08 -10.02
CA ALA A 362 12.55 2.13 -9.22
C ALA A 362 12.57 1.13 -8.05
N ILE A 363 13.44 0.11 -8.12
CA ILE A 363 13.75 -0.79 -7.01
C ILE A 363 14.72 -0.09 -6.04
N GLY A 364 15.77 0.59 -6.49
CA GLY A 364 16.59 1.46 -5.62
C GLY A 364 15.79 2.57 -4.90
N LEU A 365 14.72 3.06 -5.53
CA LEU A 365 13.73 3.99 -4.95
C LEU A 365 12.74 3.34 -3.96
N ARG A 366 12.57 2.01 -3.99
CA ARG A 366 11.83 1.20 -3.02
C ARG A 366 12.72 0.57 -1.94
N PHE A 367 14.02 0.40 -2.20
CA PHE A 367 15.02 -0.20 -1.30
C PHE A 367 15.97 0.82 -0.66
N GLY A 368 15.67 2.12 -0.76
CA GLY A 368 16.24 3.13 0.14
C GLY A 368 17.76 3.33 0.06
N ILE A 369 18.41 3.08 -1.07
CA ILE A 369 19.79 3.56 -1.26
C ILE A 369 19.69 4.98 -1.83
N THR A 370 19.40 5.96 -0.98
CA THR A 370 19.41 7.37 -1.38
C THR A 370 20.82 7.96 -1.30
N ASP A 371 21.22 8.65 -2.37
CA ASP A 371 22.37 9.54 -2.37
C ASP A 371 22.15 10.64 -1.31
N PRO A 372 23.02 10.75 -0.28
CA PRO A 372 22.91 11.78 0.75
C PRO A 372 22.88 13.21 0.19
N LYS A 373 23.42 13.44 -1.01
CA LYS A 373 23.35 14.74 -1.68
C LYS A 373 21.97 15.02 -2.26
N ALA A 374 21.31 14.03 -2.85
CA ALA A 374 19.94 14.18 -3.33
C ALA A 374 18.96 14.38 -2.15
N GLU A 375 19.19 13.72 -1.01
CA GLU A 375 18.44 13.93 0.23
C GLU A 375 18.65 15.35 0.79
N ALA A 376 19.92 15.82 0.82
CA ALA A 376 20.27 17.17 1.27
C ALA A 376 19.74 18.26 0.32
N GLU A 377 19.70 17.99 -0.98
CA GLU A 377 19.22 18.93 -2.01
C GLU A 377 17.69 18.94 -2.07
N ARG A 378 17.02 17.81 -1.82
CA ARG A 378 15.56 17.71 -1.59
C ARG A 378 15.15 18.36 -0.27
N ARG A 379 15.96 18.20 0.79
CA ARG A 379 15.78 18.91 2.07
C ARG A 379 15.96 20.41 1.89
N LYS A 380 16.99 20.85 1.16
CA LYS A 380 17.17 22.26 0.76
C LYS A 380 16.00 22.76 -0.09
N ARG A 381 15.51 21.98 -1.05
CA ARG A 381 14.33 22.34 -1.87
C ARG A 381 13.06 22.41 -1.03
N ARG A 382 12.86 21.51 -0.05
CA ARG A 382 11.76 21.54 0.91
C ARG A 382 11.86 22.73 1.86
N GLU A 383 13.04 23.06 2.35
CA GLU A 383 13.31 24.25 3.18
C GLU A 383 13.10 25.54 2.37
N GLN A 384 13.56 25.59 1.12
CA GLN A 384 13.33 26.72 0.20
C GLN A 384 11.87 26.84 -0.26
N LEU A 385 11.13 25.72 -0.37
CA LEU A 385 9.68 25.76 -0.60
C LEU A 385 8.92 26.23 0.65
N LYS A 386 9.38 25.85 1.86
CA LYS A 386 8.83 26.35 3.13
C LYS A 386 9.06 27.85 3.33
N GLU A 387 10.17 28.40 2.84
CA GLU A 387 10.43 29.85 2.87
C GLU A 387 9.67 30.64 1.79
N ARG A 388 9.22 29.98 0.71
CA ARG A 388 8.49 30.61 -0.41
C ARG A 388 6.98 30.56 -0.31
N LEU A 389 6.43 29.75 0.59
CA LEU A 389 5.06 29.93 1.04
C LEU A 389 5.10 30.89 2.23
N PRO A 390 4.40 32.04 2.20
CA PRO A 390 4.22 32.80 3.42
C PRO A 390 3.54 31.86 4.42
N LEU A 391 4.15 31.74 5.60
CA LEU A 391 3.51 31.22 6.81
C LEU A 391 2.13 31.89 6.89
N ARG A 392 1.11 31.18 6.40
CA ARG A 392 -0.24 31.44 6.86
C ARG A 392 -0.17 31.07 8.32
N ASP A 393 -0.35 32.04 9.19
CA ASP A 393 -1.01 31.77 10.46
C ASP A 393 -2.13 30.79 10.14
N GLU A 394 -2.04 29.57 10.65
CA GLU A 394 -3.08 28.57 10.52
C GLU A 394 -4.30 29.15 11.24
N LYS A 395 -5.10 29.92 10.49
CA LYS A 395 -6.49 30.07 10.83
C LYS A 395 -7.05 28.65 10.84
N PRO A 396 -7.68 28.21 11.94
CA PRO A 396 -8.32 26.90 11.98
C PRO A 396 -9.17 26.75 10.73
N ARG A 397 -9.01 25.63 10.00
CA ARG A 397 -9.91 25.26 8.91
C ARG A 397 -11.32 25.47 9.45
N ALA A 398 -12.05 26.41 8.85
CA ALA A 398 -13.40 26.71 9.27
C ALA A 398 -14.16 25.38 9.28
N SER A 399 -14.64 24.99 10.47
CA SER A 399 -15.62 23.93 10.61
C SER A 399 -16.72 24.19 9.58
N VAL A 400 -17.14 23.16 8.85
CA VAL A 400 -18.39 23.22 8.09
C VAL A 400 -19.44 23.86 9.02
N PRO A 401 -20.09 24.98 8.64
CA PRO A 401 -21.05 25.60 9.53
C PRO A 401 -22.09 24.54 9.91
N PRO A 402 -22.37 24.34 11.22
CA PRO A 402 -23.29 23.30 11.65
C PRO A 402 -24.60 23.48 10.90
N ALA A 403 -25.17 22.36 10.43
CA ALA A 403 -26.54 22.37 9.92
C ALA A 403 -27.44 23.06 10.95
N ALA A 404 -28.44 23.82 10.49
CA ALA A 404 -29.35 24.50 11.40
C ALA A 404 -29.92 23.48 12.41
N PRO A 405 -29.90 23.81 13.72
CA PRO A 405 -30.25 22.84 14.75
C PRO A 405 -31.67 22.32 14.53
N THR A 406 -31.84 21.01 14.58
CA THR A 406 -33.15 20.37 14.35
C THR A 406 -34.12 20.57 15.51
N ARG A 407 -33.60 20.95 16.69
CA ARG A 407 -34.34 21.32 17.90
C ARG A 407 -33.65 22.47 18.64
N SER A 408 -34.41 23.24 19.39
CA SER A 408 -33.88 24.26 20.30
C SER A 408 -33.36 23.63 21.60
N ARG A 409 -32.47 24.34 22.30
CA ARG A 409 -31.94 23.90 23.60
C ARG A 409 -33.06 23.72 24.62
N GLU A 410 -34.02 24.65 24.64
CA GLU A 410 -35.15 24.67 25.57
C GLU A 410 -36.06 23.44 25.39
N GLU A 411 -36.25 22.98 24.14
CA GLU A 411 -37.01 21.75 23.86
C GLU A 411 -36.30 20.50 24.42
N VAL A 412 -34.98 20.43 24.30
CA VAL A 412 -34.20 19.30 24.85
C VAL A 412 -34.20 19.35 26.38
N GLU A 413 -34.04 20.51 26.99
CA GLU A 413 -34.12 20.69 28.45
C GLU A 413 -35.50 20.27 28.99
N ALA A 414 -36.58 20.63 28.31
CA ALA A 414 -37.94 20.20 28.66
C ALA A 414 -38.13 18.68 28.53
N LEU A 415 -37.57 18.05 27.48
CA LEU A 415 -37.57 16.60 27.31
C LEU A 415 -36.81 15.90 28.45
N VAL A 416 -35.63 16.42 28.81
CA VAL A 416 -34.83 15.89 29.93
C VAL A 416 -35.57 16.05 31.26
N ALA A 417 -36.16 17.22 31.53
CA ALA A 417 -36.88 17.50 32.78
C ALA A 417 -38.16 16.65 32.94
N SER A 418 -38.83 16.31 31.84
CA SER A 418 -40.00 15.43 31.84
C SER A 418 -39.63 13.93 31.90
N GLY A 419 -38.33 13.60 31.87
CA GLY A 419 -37.84 12.22 31.86
C GLY A 419 -38.04 11.51 30.52
N GLY A 420 -38.34 12.25 29.44
CA GLY A 420 -38.54 11.74 28.10
C GLY A 420 -37.30 11.00 27.56
N SER A 421 -37.53 10.08 26.61
CA SER A 421 -36.46 9.36 25.93
C SER A 421 -35.75 10.28 24.93
N LEU A 422 -34.42 10.18 24.85
CA LEU A 422 -33.61 10.84 23.81
C LEU A 422 -33.13 9.84 22.74
N SER A 423 -33.53 8.57 22.85
CA SER A 423 -33.19 7.52 21.89
C SER A 423 -33.81 7.78 20.52
N GLY A 424 -33.00 7.63 19.46
CA GLY A 424 -33.40 7.83 18.07
C GLY A 424 -33.74 9.27 17.68
N ILE A 425 -33.59 10.23 18.61
CA ILE A 425 -33.95 11.63 18.38
C ILE A 425 -32.89 12.32 17.51
N ASP A 426 -33.37 13.18 16.62
CA ASP A 426 -32.51 14.10 15.86
C ASP A 426 -32.15 15.32 16.72
N LEU A 427 -30.90 15.38 17.15
CA LEU A 427 -30.29 16.44 17.96
C LEU A 427 -29.11 17.08 17.20
N ALA A 428 -29.09 16.97 15.86
CA ALA A 428 -28.00 17.47 15.04
C ALA A 428 -27.90 19.00 15.18
N GLY A 429 -26.67 19.50 15.35
CA GLY A 429 -26.38 20.93 15.56
C GLY A 429 -26.90 21.54 16.86
N CYS A 430 -27.59 20.78 17.72
CA CYS A 430 -28.21 21.30 18.94
C CYS A 430 -27.14 21.70 19.98
N ASP A 431 -27.46 22.72 20.80
CA ASP A 431 -26.65 23.09 21.95
C ASP A 431 -27.03 22.23 23.17
N LEU A 432 -26.14 21.30 23.51
CA LEU A 432 -26.24 20.38 24.64
C LEU A 432 -25.14 20.66 25.68
N SER A 433 -24.47 21.81 25.56
CA SER A 433 -23.30 22.14 26.37
C SER A 433 -23.66 22.20 27.85
N ARG A 434 -22.85 21.53 28.68
CA ARG A 434 -23.00 21.43 30.15
C ARG A 434 -24.32 20.82 30.64
N LEU A 435 -25.12 20.23 29.75
CA LEU A 435 -26.38 19.61 30.13
C LEU A 435 -26.12 18.32 30.92
N ASP A 436 -26.98 18.04 31.91
CA ASP A 436 -26.93 16.79 32.67
C ASP A 436 -27.71 15.69 31.95
N LEU A 437 -26.97 14.76 31.36
CA LEU A 437 -27.46 13.63 30.58
C LEU A 437 -26.98 12.30 31.17
N ARG A 438 -26.56 12.28 32.44
CA ARG A 438 -26.01 11.10 33.11
C ARG A 438 -27.01 9.95 33.11
N GLY A 439 -26.56 8.76 32.72
CA GLY A 439 -27.37 7.54 32.67
C GLY A 439 -28.58 7.60 31.72
N ARG A 440 -28.72 8.65 30.89
CA ARG A 440 -29.84 8.77 29.94
C ARG A 440 -29.63 7.84 28.74
N ASP A 441 -30.73 7.51 28.08
CA ASP A 441 -30.71 6.76 26.83
C ASP A 441 -30.76 7.71 25.62
N LEU A 442 -29.64 7.81 24.92
CA LEU A 442 -29.40 8.52 23.67
C LEU A 442 -29.07 7.55 22.53
N SER A 443 -29.35 6.25 22.68
CA SER A 443 -29.06 5.24 21.65
C SER A 443 -29.66 5.62 20.30
N ALA A 444 -28.93 5.38 19.21
CA ALA A 444 -29.30 5.70 17.83
C ALA A 444 -29.69 7.18 17.56
N SER A 445 -29.40 8.10 18.49
CA SER A 445 -29.65 9.53 18.27
C SER A 445 -28.69 10.12 17.23
N LYS A 446 -29.13 11.18 16.56
CA LYS A 446 -28.29 11.95 15.62
C LYS A 446 -27.80 13.21 16.33
N LEU A 447 -26.54 13.22 16.70
CA LEU A 447 -25.83 14.31 17.40
C LEU A 447 -24.79 14.98 16.49
N GLY A 448 -24.89 14.81 15.16
CA GLY A 448 -23.93 15.34 14.20
C GLY A 448 -23.79 16.86 14.35
N GLY A 449 -22.56 17.35 14.56
CA GLY A 449 -22.26 18.75 14.79
C GLY A 449 -22.84 19.37 16.07
N ALA A 450 -23.41 18.57 16.99
CA ALA A 450 -23.96 19.08 18.25
C ALA A 450 -22.86 19.67 19.15
N ALA A 451 -23.21 20.70 19.93
CA ALA A 451 -22.32 21.26 20.94
C ALA A 451 -22.49 20.50 22.26
N LEU A 452 -21.60 19.57 22.55
CA LEU A 452 -21.57 18.74 23.76
C LEU A 452 -20.49 19.19 24.76
N SER A 453 -19.94 20.40 24.60
CA SER A 453 -18.82 20.85 25.43
C SER A 453 -19.22 20.90 26.90
N GLY A 454 -18.45 20.18 27.74
CA GLY A 454 -18.71 20.04 29.16
C GLY A 454 -19.99 19.29 29.54
N ALA A 455 -20.68 18.65 28.60
CA ALA A 455 -21.88 17.86 28.90
C ALA A 455 -21.57 16.70 29.85
N LEU A 456 -22.50 16.38 30.75
CA LEU A 456 -22.36 15.29 31.71
C LEU A 456 -23.09 14.05 31.17
N LEU A 457 -22.36 13.11 30.60
CA LEU A 457 -22.85 11.89 29.94
C LEU A 457 -22.37 10.62 30.65
N SER A 458 -21.90 10.72 31.89
CA SER A 458 -21.41 9.58 32.66
C SER A 458 -22.47 8.48 32.72
N GLY A 459 -22.10 7.26 32.31
CA GLY A 459 -22.99 6.10 32.23
C GLY A 459 -24.14 6.20 31.22
N ALA A 460 -24.18 7.20 30.34
CA ALA A 460 -25.22 7.33 29.32
C ALA A 460 -25.13 6.21 28.27
N ASN A 461 -26.27 5.82 27.70
CA ASN A 461 -26.34 4.89 26.58
C ASN A 461 -26.35 5.68 25.26
N LEU A 462 -25.27 5.58 24.49
CA LEU A 462 -25.04 6.21 23.19
C LEU A 462 -24.81 5.16 22.09
N LYS A 463 -25.22 3.90 22.30
CA LYS A 463 -25.06 2.84 21.29
C LYS A 463 -25.62 3.25 19.95
N HIS A 464 -24.86 3.04 18.89
CA HIS A 464 -25.24 3.40 17.51
C HIS A 464 -25.56 4.89 17.29
N ALA A 465 -25.27 5.78 18.24
CA ALA A 465 -25.48 7.21 18.05
C ALA A 465 -24.48 7.77 17.02
N SER A 466 -24.89 8.81 16.29
CA SER A 466 -24.03 9.50 15.33
C SER A 466 -23.63 10.87 15.89
N LEU A 467 -22.39 11.01 16.34
CA LEU A 467 -21.79 12.23 16.87
C LEU A 467 -20.85 12.91 15.85
N VAL A 468 -20.99 12.62 14.55
CA VAL A 468 -20.04 13.08 13.52
C VAL A 468 -19.83 14.60 13.60
N GLY A 469 -18.58 15.05 13.75
CA GLY A 469 -18.24 16.47 13.84
C GLY A 469 -18.71 17.17 15.12
N ALA A 470 -19.26 16.46 16.11
CA ALA A 470 -19.72 17.06 17.37
C ALA A 470 -18.56 17.61 18.20
N ASN A 471 -18.84 18.66 18.98
CA ASN A 471 -17.88 19.22 19.92
C ASN A 471 -18.06 18.62 21.32
N CYS A 472 -17.28 17.61 21.66
CA CYS A 472 -17.27 16.94 22.96
C CYS A 472 -16.17 17.48 23.90
N THR A 473 -15.64 18.68 23.66
CA THR A 473 -14.56 19.26 24.47
C THR A 473 -14.94 19.32 25.94
N GLY A 474 -14.19 18.61 26.80
CA GLY A 474 -14.42 18.51 28.23
C GLY A 474 -15.67 17.73 28.64
N ALA A 475 -16.32 16.99 27.73
CA ALA A 475 -17.48 16.17 28.06
C ALA A 475 -17.09 15.00 29.00
N ALA A 476 -17.94 14.71 29.98
CA ALA A 476 -17.77 13.58 30.89
C ALA A 476 -18.55 12.36 30.36
N LEU A 477 -17.86 11.41 29.73
CA LEU A 477 -18.39 10.18 29.13
C LEU A 477 -17.91 8.93 29.89
N ASP A 478 -17.52 9.08 31.16
CA ASP A 478 -17.02 7.98 31.97
C ASP A 478 -18.10 6.90 32.15
N GLY A 479 -17.74 5.65 31.86
CA GLY A 479 -18.65 4.51 31.89
C GLY A 479 -19.79 4.55 30.87
N ALA A 480 -19.80 5.50 29.92
CA ALA A 480 -20.82 5.57 28.88
C ALA A 480 -20.73 4.39 27.90
N ASP A 481 -21.86 4.01 27.33
CA ASP A 481 -21.96 2.93 26.34
C ASP A 481 -22.07 3.49 24.92
N LEU A 482 -20.96 3.56 24.21
CA LEU A 482 -20.80 4.06 22.84
C LEU A 482 -20.51 2.93 21.84
N GLU A 483 -20.93 1.70 22.13
CA GLU A 483 -20.76 0.57 21.21
C GLU A 483 -21.33 0.92 19.82
N SER A 484 -20.49 0.74 18.79
CA SER A 484 -20.78 1.06 17.39
C SER A 484 -21.28 2.50 17.14
N ALA A 485 -20.95 3.45 18.02
CA ALA A 485 -21.23 4.87 17.80
C ALA A 485 -20.28 5.47 16.76
N ASN A 486 -20.75 6.48 16.03
CA ASN A 486 -19.94 7.19 15.05
C ASN A 486 -19.50 8.56 15.60
N LEU A 487 -18.26 8.65 16.08
CA LEU A 487 -17.58 9.85 16.57
C LEU A 487 -16.56 10.41 15.55
N ALA A 488 -16.71 10.11 14.26
CA ALA A 488 -15.79 10.62 13.25
C ALA A 488 -15.74 12.16 13.26
N GLU A 489 -14.56 12.73 13.06
CA GLU A 489 -14.34 14.18 13.01
C GLU A 489 -14.72 14.96 14.29
N THR A 490 -14.93 14.28 15.42
CA THR A 490 -15.29 14.93 16.69
C THR A 490 -14.14 15.72 17.31
N GLN A 491 -14.48 16.74 18.10
CA GLN A 491 -13.53 17.44 18.96
C GLN A 491 -13.57 16.83 20.37
N LEU A 492 -12.47 16.22 20.79
CA LEU A 492 -12.36 15.40 22.01
C LEU A 492 -11.40 16.00 23.07
N SER A 493 -10.97 17.24 22.90
CA SER A 493 -10.03 17.88 23.85
C SER A 493 -10.54 17.79 25.28
N ALA A 494 -9.73 17.22 26.17
CA ALA A 494 -10.06 16.96 27.59
C ALA A 494 -11.36 16.16 27.84
N ALA A 495 -11.90 15.46 26.84
CA ALA A 495 -13.06 14.57 27.03
C ALA A 495 -12.65 13.35 27.87
N ASN A 496 -13.53 12.91 28.77
CA ASN A 496 -13.28 11.79 29.66
C ASN A 496 -14.10 10.55 29.25
N PHE A 497 -13.46 9.55 28.66
CA PHE A 497 -14.01 8.24 28.29
C PHE A 497 -13.54 7.13 29.26
N GLU A 498 -13.15 7.45 30.49
CA GLU A 498 -12.71 6.45 31.46
C GLU A 498 -13.72 5.30 31.57
N ARG A 499 -13.26 4.06 31.35
CA ARG A 499 -14.07 2.83 31.38
C ARG A 499 -15.31 2.86 30.48
N ALA A 500 -15.35 3.72 29.47
CA ALA A 500 -16.41 3.72 28.47
C ALA A 500 -16.35 2.46 27.58
N LYS A 501 -17.48 2.07 27.01
CA LYS A 501 -17.55 1.01 25.98
C LYS A 501 -17.60 1.66 24.62
N LEU A 502 -16.62 1.39 23.78
CA LEU A 502 -16.41 1.96 22.45
C LEU A 502 -16.11 0.86 21.42
N SER A 503 -16.54 -0.37 21.69
CA SER A 503 -16.32 -1.48 20.76
C SER A 503 -16.97 -1.18 19.41
N SER A 504 -16.19 -1.38 18.34
CA SER A 504 -16.54 -1.04 16.95
C SER A 504 -16.95 0.43 16.73
N ALA A 505 -16.62 1.35 17.65
CA ALA A 505 -16.88 2.76 17.45
C ALA A 505 -15.97 3.36 16.37
N ASN A 506 -16.47 4.36 15.64
CA ASN A 506 -15.67 5.09 14.66
C ASN A 506 -15.22 6.43 15.25
N LEU A 507 -13.93 6.62 15.50
CA LEU A 507 -13.29 7.87 15.92
C LEU A 507 -12.36 8.43 14.84
N SER A 508 -12.50 8.01 13.58
CA SER A 508 -11.60 8.44 12.50
C SER A 508 -11.60 9.96 12.33
N SER A 509 -10.45 10.52 12.03
CA SER A 509 -10.26 11.98 11.86
C SER A 509 -10.70 12.84 13.07
N SER A 510 -10.93 12.25 14.25
CA SER A 510 -11.21 13.00 15.47
C SER A 510 -9.97 13.77 15.92
N ARG A 511 -10.18 14.89 16.62
CA ARG A 511 -9.09 15.77 17.09
C ARG A 511 -9.24 16.10 18.55
N GLY A 512 -8.13 16.16 19.27
CA GLY A 512 -8.16 16.57 20.67
C GLY A 512 -6.79 16.57 21.31
N ASN A 513 -6.68 17.25 22.44
CA ASN A 513 -5.53 17.13 23.33
C ASN A 513 -6.00 16.63 24.70
N GLY A 514 -5.30 15.64 25.24
CA GLY A 514 -5.51 15.18 26.61
C GLY A 514 -6.83 14.44 26.84
N ALA A 515 -7.39 13.81 25.80
CA ALA A 515 -8.54 12.92 25.95
C ALA A 515 -8.16 11.70 26.81
N ASN A 516 -9.07 11.26 27.68
CA ASN A 516 -8.81 10.15 28.60
C ASN A 516 -9.64 8.92 28.26
N PHE A 517 -9.01 7.86 27.78
CA PHE A 517 -9.57 6.54 27.49
C PHE A 517 -9.09 5.48 28.50
N TYR A 518 -8.77 5.88 29.73
CA TYR A 518 -8.27 4.95 30.75
C TYR A 518 -9.24 3.77 30.95
N GLY A 519 -8.75 2.55 30.76
CA GLY A 519 -9.51 1.31 30.97
C GLY A 519 -10.76 1.14 30.11
N SER A 520 -10.91 1.90 29.01
CA SER A 520 -12.06 1.76 28.11
C SER A 520 -11.91 0.56 27.17
N ASP A 521 -13.03 0.09 26.62
CA ASP A 521 -13.05 -0.96 25.60
C ASP A 521 -13.20 -0.35 24.20
N LEU A 522 -12.13 -0.34 23.42
CA LEU A 522 -12.07 0.10 22.01
C LEU A 522 -11.87 -1.09 21.06
N THR A 523 -12.33 -2.30 21.42
CA THR A 523 -12.16 -3.47 20.56
C THR A 523 -12.75 -3.22 19.17
N GLY A 524 -11.96 -3.38 18.11
CA GLY A 524 -12.40 -3.16 16.73
C GLY A 524 -12.73 -1.71 16.36
N ALA A 525 -12.36 -0.74 17.20
CA ALA A 525 -12.61 0.68 16.93
C ALA A 525 -11.75 1.21 15.78
N ASN A 526 -12.28 2.13 14.99
CA ASN A 526 -11.53 2.85 13.96
C ASN A 526 -11.03 4.18 14.54
N LEU A 527 -9.71 4.40 14.57
CA LEU A 527 -9.06 5.65 14.95
C LEU A 527 -8.15 6.19 13.83
N THR A 528 -8.39 5.81 12.57
CA THR A 528 -7.56 6.25 11.44
C THR A 528 -7.56 7.76 11.29
N ASP A 529 -6.41 8.32 10.94
CA ASP A 529 -6.21 9.76 10.72
C ASP A 529 -6.59 10.66 11.91
N SER A 530 -6.77 10.09 13.11
CA SER A 530 -7.12 10.88 14.29
C SER A 530 -5.89 11.56 14.88
N GLU A 531 -6.07 12.79 15.38
CA GLU A 531 -5.02 13.63 15.95
C GLU A 531 -5.31 13.85 17.44
N LEU A 532 -4.85 12.93 18.29
CA LEU A 532 -5.08 12.95 19.75
C LEU A 532 -3.76 13.09 20.51
N ASP A 533 -3.21 14.30 20.53
CA ASP A 533 -1.95 14.57 21.23
C ASP A 533 -2.11 14.41 22.75
N SER A 534 -1.13 13.80 23.43
CA SER A 534 -1.16 13.52 24.89
C SER A 534 -2.39 12.71 25.37
N VAL A 535 -2.96 11.88 24.50
CA VAL A 535 -4.07 10.98 24.83
C VAL A 535 -3.65 9.88 25.83
N SER A 536 -4.56 9.49 26.71
CA SER A 536 -4.35 8.36 27.63
C SER A 536 -5.21 7.16 27.27
N PHE A 537 -4.60 6.12 26.71
CA PHE A 537 -5.15 4.78 26.51
C PHE A 537 -4.68 3.77 27.56
N SER A 538 -4.20 4.23 28.73
CA SER A 538 -3.62 3.33 29.72
C SER A 538 -4.66 2.31 30.21
N GLY A 539 -4.30 1.03 30.17
CA GLY A 539 -5.20 -0.08 30.52
C GLY A 539 -6.38 -0.29 29.57
N ALA A 540 -6.47 0.45 28.46
CA ALA A 540 -7.54 0.31 27.50
C ALA A 540 -7.38 -0.98 26.67
N ASN A 541 -8.50 -1.52 26.19
CA ASN A 541 -8.51 -2.62 25.24
C ASN A 541 -8.70 -2.11 23.82
N LEU A 542 -7.67 -2.15 23.00
CA LEU A 542 -7.65 -1.77 21.58
C LEU A 542 -7.49 -2.99 20.66
N THR A 543 -7.90 -4.18 21.11
CA THR A 543 -7.79 -5.40 20.31
C THR A 543 -8.46 -5.21 18.95
N ALA A 544 -7.75 -5.51 17.86
CA ALA A 544 -8.20 -5.33 16.47
C ALA A 544 -8.66 -3.91 16.10
N ALA A 545 -8.29 -2.89 16.87
CA ALA A 545 -8.51 -1.50 16.50
C ALA A 545 -7.58 -1.07 15.34
N ASP A 546 -8.00 -0.05 14.61
CA ASP A 546 -7.21 0.55 13.54
C ASP A 546 -6.71 1.95 13.91
N LEU A 547 -5.40 2.09 14.08
CA LEU A 547 -4.70 3.33 14.43
C LEU A 547 -3.88 3.87 13.24
N SER A 548 -4.14 3.40 12.02
CA SER A 548 -3.33 3.77 10.85
C SER A 548 -3.39 5.28 10.58
N ALA A 549 -2.23 5.87 10.23
CA ALA A 549 -2.04 7.30 10.01
C ALA A 549 -2.46 8.23 11.17
N CYS A 550 -2.68 7.69 12.37
CA CYS A 550 -3.00 8.52 13.54
C CYS A 550 -1.80 9.36 13.98
N LYS A 551 -2.07 10.41 14.76
CA LYS A 551 -1.08 11.22 15.45
C LYS A 551 -1.36 11.23 16.95
N PHE A 552 -0.62 10.39 17.68
CA PHE A 552 -0.68 10.27 19.15
C PHE A 552 0.70 10.53 19.76
N VAL A 553 1.28 11.67 19.43
CA VAL A 553 2.60 12.08 19.95
C VAL A 553 2.53 12.14 21.49
N SER A 554 3.48 11.46 22.15
CA SER A 554 3.50 11.33 23.61
C SER A 554 2.23 10.71 24.22
N GLY A 555 1.50 9.90 23.44
CA GLY A 555 0.35 9.13 23.94
C GLY A 555 0.74 8.09 24.97
N ASN A 556 -0.19 7.76 25.88
CA ASN A 556 0.03 6.80 26.95
C ASN A 556 -0.80 5.52 26.72
N PHE A 557 -0.13 4.45 26.30
CA PHE A 557 -0.64 3.09 26.10
C PHE A 557 -0.18 2.11 27.18
N THR A 558 0.29 2.61 28.33
CA THR A 558 0.82 1.78 29.42
C THR A 558 -0.20 0.72 29.84
N ARG A 559 0.20 -0.56 29.80
CA ARG A 559 -0.64 -1.74 30.09
C ARG A 559 -1.91 -1.87 29.23
N ALA A 560 -1.94 -1.24 28.06
CA ALA A 560 -3.02 -1.43 27.10
C ALA A 560 -2.94 -2.81 26.43
N THR A 561 -4.08 -3.28 25.92
CA THR A 561 -4.14 -4.46 25.04
C THR A 561 -4.27 -3.99 23.60
N LEU A 562 -3.29 -4.32 22.76
CA LEU A 562 -3.12 -3.92 21.36
C LEU A 562 -2.93 -5.16 20.47
N VAL A 563 -3.64 -6.25 20.81
CA VAL A 563 -3.54 -7.51 20.06
C VAL A 563 -4.24 -7.34 18.71
N ASP A 564 -3.58 -7.76 17.63
CA ASP A 564 -4.10 -7.63 16.25
C ASP A 564 -4.43 -6.18 15.83
N THR A 565 -3.92 -5.18 16.54
CA THR A 565 -4.10 -3.75 16.21
C THR A 565 -3.21 -3.34 15.04
N THR A 566 -3.75 -2.54 14.11
CA THR A 566 -3.00 -1.91 13.01
C THR A 566 -2.62 -0.47 13.37
N ALA A 567 -1.44 -0.04 12.95
CA ALA A 567 -0.89 1.30 13.19
C ALA A 567 0.08 1.69 12.06
N TYR A 568 -0.30 1.39 10.82
CA TYR A 568 0.52 1.72 9.64
C TYR A 568 0.76 3.23 9.56
N GLU A 569 2.00 3.65 9.34
CA GLU A 569 2.36 5.08 9.20
C GLU A 569 1.96 5.97 10.40
N ALA A 570 1.68 5.38 11.57
CA ALA A 570 1.24 6.11 12.75
C ALA A 570 2.37 6.97 13.35
N GLN A 571 2.03 8.17 13.83
CA GLN A 571 2.95 9.06 14.54
C GLN A 571 2.83 8.85 16.06
N LEU A 572 3.74 8.06 16.61
CA LEU A 572 3.76 7.58 17.99
C LEU A 572 5.05 8.01 18.72
N SER A 573 5.73 9.04 18.23
CA SER A 573 6.98 9.53 18.81
C SER A 573 6.80 9.90 20.29
N GLY A 574 7.70 9.42 21.15
CA GLY A 574 7.66 9.63 22.60
C GLY A 574 6.51 8.95 23.35
N ALA A 575 5.69 8.14 22.68
CA ALA A 575 4.59 7.44 23.34
C ALA A 575 5.09 6.37 24.33
N SER A 576 4.27 6.03 25.33
CA SER A 576 4.57 5.00 26.33
C SER A 576 3.67 3.78 26.17
N PHE A 577 4.25 2.65 25.80
CA PHE A 577 3.63 1.33 25.69
C PHE A 577 4.02 0.39 26.84
N ASP A 578 4.61 0.90 27.93
CA ASP A 578 5.17 0.04 28.99
C ASP A 578 4.20 -1.03 29.49
N GLY A 579 4.63 -2.29 29.44
CA GLY A 579 3.85 -3.46 29.84
C GLY A 579 2.59 -3.72 29.00
N ALA A 580 2.47 -3.12 27.82
CA ALA A 580 1.36 -3.37 26.91
C ALA A 580 1.46 -4.76 26.26
N ASN A 581 0.31 -5.34 25.94
CA ASN A 581 0.21 -6.56 25.15
C ASN A 581 0.03 -6.16 23.67
N MET A 582 1.04 -6.37 22.84
CA MET A 582 1.12 -5.99 21.44
C MET A 582 1.30 -7.21 20.52
N GLN A 583 0.75 -8.37 20.89
CA GLN A 583 0.88 -9.58 20.07
C GLN A 583 0.23 -9.37 18.69
N ARG A 584 0.96 -9.71 17.63
CA ARG A 584 0.52 -9.51 16.22
C ARG A 584 0.17 -8.05 15.87
N PHE A 585 0.68 -7.09 16.64
CA PHE A 585 0.58 -5.67 16.32
C PHE A 585 1.26 -5.36 14.98
N ARG A 586 0.65 -4.50 14.15
CA ARG A 586 1.21 -4.11 12.85
C ARG A 586 1.49 -2.61 12.82
N GLY A 587 2.72 -2.23 13.16
CA GLY A 587 3.23 -0.85 13.13
C GLY A 587 4.26 -0.63 12.04
N ASP A 588 4.04 -1.19 10.84
CA ASP A 588 4.95 -0.98 9.71
C ASP A 588 4.95 0.51 9.33
N GLN A 589 6.14 1.06 9.07
CA GLN A 589 6.37 2.48 8.76
C GLN A 589 5.95 3.48 9.85
N ALA A 590 5.62 3.02 11.06
CA ALA A 590 5.26 3.90 12.18
C ALA A 590 6.49 4.66 12.72
N ASP A 591 6.28 5.89 13.17
CA ASP A 591 7.28 6.66 13.91
C ASP A 591 7.12 6.42 15.42
N LEU A 592 8.03 5.66 15.99
CA LEU A 592 8.15 5.31 17.40
C LEU A 592 9.43 5.93 18.02
N SER A 593 9.94 7.02 17.44
CA SER A 593 11.16 7.68 17.92
C SER A 593 11.02 8.09 19.38
N GLY A 594 11.97 7.67 20.21
CA GLY A 594 11.98 7.95 21.65
C GLY A 594 10.85 7.29 22.45
N ALA A 595 10.05 6.42 21.84
CA ALA A 595 8.96 5.75 22.53
C ALA A 595 9.48 4.77 23.61
N SER A 596 8.70 4.58 24.66
CA SER A 596 8.96 3.58 25.70
C SER A 596 8.14 2.33 25.43
N LEU A 597 8.80 1.22 25.12
CA LEU A 597 8.19 -0.10 24.90
C LEU A 597 8.78 -1.12 25.89
N ARG A 598 8.95 -0.73 27.16
CA ARG A 598 9.57 -1.62 28.15
C ARG A 598 8.60 -2.72 28.55
N GLU A 599 9.11 -3.95 28.63
CA GLU A 599 8.34 -5.12 29.06
C GLU A 599 7.05 -5.37 28.24
N VAL A 600 7.01 -4.90 26.99
CA VAL A 600 5.88 -5.20 26.08
C VAL A 600 5.88 -6.66 25.67
N ASP A 601 4.69 -7.21 25.40
CA ASP A 601 4.53 -8.48 24.71
C ASP A 601 4.21 -8.24 23.23
N ALA A 602 5.23 -8.09 22.40
CA ALA A 602 5.14 -7.82 20.96
C ALA A 602 5.51 -9.05 20.11
N ARG A 603 5.14 -10.25 20.57
CA ARG A 603 5.38 -11.50 19.83
C ARG A 603 4.63 -11.51 18.51
N SER A 604 5.33 -11.91 17.45
CA SER A 604 4.84 -11.92 16.07
C SER A 604 4.32 -10.55 15.59
N ALA A 605 4.74 -9.45 16.22
CA ALA A 605 4.44 -8.11 15.76
C ALA A 605 5.28 -7.73 14.54
N SER A 606 4.82 -6.76 13.76
CA SER A 606 5.53 -6.19 12.62
C SER A 606 5.81 -4.71 12.84
N PHE A 607 7.06 -4.33 12.64
CA PHE A 607 7.65 -3.00 12.72
C PHE A 607 8.56 -2.76 11.50
N SER A 608 8.20 -3.33 10.35
CA SER A 608 9.00 -3.19 9.13
C SER A 608 9.06 -1.72 8.73
N GLU A 609 10.25 -1.22 8.39
CA GLU A 609 10.49 0.18 8.04
C GLU A 609 10.08 1.19 9.13
N ALA A 610 9.80 0.73 10.36
CA ALA A 610 9.43 1.62 11.46
C ALA A 610 10.66 2.40 11.97
N VAL A 611 10.42 3.62 12.46
CA VAL A 611 11.44 4.46 13.07
C VAL A 611 11.41 4.29 14.58
N LEU A 612 12.39 3.57 15.14
CA LEU A 612 12.52 3.25 16.57
C LEU A 612 13.75 3.93 17.19
N ARG A 613 14.18 5.06 16.63
CA ARG A 613 15.37 5.80 17.08
C ARG A 613 15.27 6.15 18.56
N ALA A 614 16.28 5.78 19.34
CA ALA A 614 16.31 6.00 20.79
C ALA A 614 15.09 5.43 21.56
N ALA A 615 14.35 4.48 20.98
CA ALA A 615 13.26 3.80 21.66
C ALA A 615 13.79 2.87 22.77
N ARG A 616 12.98 2.66 23.82
CA ARG A 616 13.32 1.79 24.95
C ARG A 616 12.54 0.49 24.90
N LEU A 617 13.14 -0.58 24.41
CA LEU A 617 12.59 -1.93 24.32
C LEU A 617 13.13 -2.86 25.42
N ASP A 618 13.56 -2.31 26.56
CA ASP A 618 14.16 -3.11 27.64
C ASP A 618 13.18 -4.19 28.14
N GLY A 619 13.62 -5.45 28.12
CA GLY A 619 12.79 -6.59 28.53
C GLY A 619 11.60 -6.92 27.63
N ALA A 620 11.48 -6.30 26.44
CA ALA A 620 10.42 -6.59 25.49
C ALA A 620 10.46 -8.05 25.00
N LEU A 621 9.28 -8.64 24.76
CA LEU A 621 9.11 -9.94 24.09
C LEU A 621 8.80 -9.69 22.63
N LEU A 622 9.68 -10.10 21.74
CA LEU A 622 9.68 -9.84 20.29
C LEU A 622 9.97 -11.15 19.54
N ASP A 623 9.59 -12.29 20.12
CA ASP A 623 9.72 -13.60 19.49
C ASP A 623 9.03 -13.58 18.12
N GLU A 624 9.76 -13.96 17.07
CA GLU A 624 9.29 -13.97 15.67
C GLU A 624 8.78 -12.61 15.15
N ALA A 625 9.12 -11.50 15.80
CA ALA A 625 8.76 -10.17 15.33
C ALA A 625 9.50 -9.82 14.02
N VAL A 626 8.86 -9.02 13.19
CA VAL A 626 9.41 -8.53 11.91
C VAL A 626 9.83 -7.08 12.09
N LEU A 627 11.12 -6.79 11.95
CA LEU A 627 11.77 -5.48 12.05
C LEU A 627 12.68 -5.23 10.84
N ASN A 628 12.30 -5.75 9.67
CA ASN A 628 13.11 -5.56 8.46
C ASN A 628 13.14 -4.06 8.11
N HIS A 629 14.31 -3.53 7.76
CA HIS A 629 14.52 -2.11 7.46
C HIS A 629 14.16 -1.14 8.61
N ALA A 630 13.93 -1.64 9.82
CA ALA A 630 13.59 -0.80 10.96
C ALA A 630 14.82 0.00 11.43
N ASP A 631 14.58 1.23 11.86
CA ASP A 631 15.62 2.12 12.37
C ASP A 631 15.66 2.10 13.90
N LEU A 632 16.50 1.24 14.45
CA LEU A 632 16.76 1.06 15.88
C LEU A 632 18.01 1.83 16.34
N THR A 633 18.42 2.88 15.62
CA THR A 633 19.60 3.67 15.98
C THR A 633 19.47 4.20 17.41
N GLN A 634 20.47 3.97 18.24
CA GLN A 634 20.50 4.35 19.66
C GLN A 634 19.37 3.74 20.53
N ALA A 635 18.62 2.75 20.02
CA ALA A 635 17.58 2.10 20.80
C ALA A 635 18.19 1.25 21.93
N SER A 636 17.46 1.14 23.05
CA SER A 636 17.80 0.20 24.12
C SER A 636 17.01 -1.08 23.94
N LEU A 637 17.70 -2.22 23.81
CA LEU A 637 17.13 -3.57 23.74
C LEU A 637 17.66 -4.44 24.89
N MET A 638 18.05 -3.83 26.02
CA MET A 638 18.64 -4.56 27.13
C MET A 638 17.71 -5.66 27.60
N ARG A 639 18.22 -6.91 27.64
CA ARG A 639 17.45 -8.10 28.07
C ARG A 639 16.17 -8.37 27.26
N ALA A 640 16.02 -7.75 26.10
CA ALA A 640 14.91 -8.03 25.19
C ALA A 640 15.02 -9.47 24.65
N LYS A 641 13.88 -10.10 24.36
CA LYS A 641 13.81 -11.45 23.77
C LYS A 641 13.36 -11.34 22.33
N LEU A 642 14.24 -11.67 21.39
CA LEU A 642 14.01 -11.61 19.95
C LEU A 642 14.37 -12.94 19.25
N PRO A 643 14.03 -14.13 19.81
CA PRO A 643 14.35 -15.36 19.11
C PRO A 643 13.60 -15.41 17.78
N LYS A 644 14.30 -15.81 16.70
CA LYS A 644 13.76 -15.90 15.34
C LYS A 644 13.16 -14.59 14.79
N ALA A 645 13.46 -13.46 15.41
CA ALA A 645 13.06 -12.16 14.87
C ALA A 645 13.76 -11.90 13.53
N ARG A 646 13.09 -11.16 12.65
CA ARG A 646 13.59 -10.80 11.31
C ARG A 646 14.02 -9.34 11.33
N LEU A 647 15.31 -9.07 11.26
CA LEU A 647 15.93 -7.75 11.32
C LEU A 647 16.77 -7.48 10.06
N ARG A 648 16.33 -7.97 8.90
CA ARG A 648 17.07 -7.79 7.65
C ARG A 648 17.18 -6.30 7.34
N TYR A 649 18.38 -5.81 7.01
CA TYR A 649 18.63 -4.40 6.72
C TYR A 649 18.26 -3.41 7.86
N ALA A 650 18.07 -3.89 9.09
CA ALA A 650 17.77 -3.03 10.22
C ALA A 650 18.99 -2.17 10.60
N LEU A 651 18.76 -0.94 11.03
CA LEU A 651 19.81 -0.04 11.53
C LEU A 651 19.87 -0.14 13.05
N LEU A 652 20.91 -0.77 13.59
CA LEU A 652 21.17 -0.89 15.04
C LEU A 652 22.41 -0.09 15.45
N THR A 653 22.74 0.97 14.72
CA THR A 653 23.89 1.82 15.02
C THR A 653 23.78 2.40 16.42
N ASP A 654 24.82 2.26 17.24
CA ASP A 654 24.85 2.69 18.65
C ASP A 654 23.74 2.09 19.54
N ALA A 655 23.09 1.00 19.13
CA ALA A 655 22.04 0.36 19.93
C ALA A 655 22.60 -0.37 21.16
N HIS A 656 21.85 -0.36 22.27
CA HIS A 656 22.20 -1.05 23.52
C HIS A 656 21.44 -2.38 23.65
N ALA A 657 21.97 -3.46 23.07
CA ALA A 657 21.38 -4.80 23.05
C ALA A 657 22.07 -5.79 24.02
N GLY A 658 22.58 -5.30 25.15
CA GLY A 658 23.24 -6.11 26.16
C GLY A 658 22.30 -7.13 26.78
N PHE A 659 22.76 -8.38 26.92
CA PHE A 659 21.97 -9.51 27.42
C PHE A 659 20.67 -9.80 26.64
N ALA A 660 20.52 -9.27 25.42
CA ALA A 660 19.39 -9.59 24.57
C ALA A 660 19.48 -11.03 24.05
N ASN A 661 18.33 -11.65 23.79
CA ASN A 661 18.26 -12.99 23.19
C ASN A 661 17.87 -12.89 21.71
N LEU A 662 18.86 -12.94 20.82
CA LEU A 662 18.75 -12.91 19.35
C LEU A 662 18.95 -14.32 18.74
N MET A 663 18.63 -15.38 19.49
CA MET A 663 18.80 -16.75 19.03
C MET A 663 18.01 -17.00 17.73
N GLU A 664 18.70 -17.52 16.71
CA GLU A 664 18.13 -17.77 15.37
C GLU A 664 17.52 -16.53 14.69
N ALA A 665 17.84 -15.32 15.17
CA ALA A 665 17.39 -14.09 14.52
C ALA A 665 18.07 -13.92 13.17
N ASN A 666 17.35 -13.36 12.20
CA ASN A 666 17.90 -12.99 10.91
C ASN A 666 18.33 -11.52 10.93
N LEU A 667 19.63 -11.28 10.93
CA LEU A 667 20.30 -9.98 10.92
C LEU A 667 21.04 -9.75 9.58
N GLU A 668 20.58 -10.36 8.49
CA GLU A 668 21.19 -10.18 7.17
C GLU A 668 21.21 -8.70 6.78
N ALA A 669 22.38 -8.20 6.38
CA ALA A 669 22.63 -6.81 6.01
C ALA A 669 22.25 -5.77 7.09
N ALA A 670 22.08 -6.17 8.36
CA ALA A 670 21.84 -5.24 9.45
C ALA A 670 23.11 -4.42 9.79
N ASP A 671 22.94 -3.14 10.13
CA ASP A 671 24.05 -2.29 10.59
C ASP A 671 24.15 -2.32 12.12
N LEU A 672 25.15 -3.02 12.65
CA LEU A 672 25.44 -3.13 14.09
C LEU A 672 26.63 -2.25 14.49
N THR A 673 26.95 -1.21 13.71
CA THR A 673 28.06 -0.30 14.00
C THR A 673 27.94 0.29 15.41
N ARG A 674 28.96 0.10 16.24
CA ARG A 674 29.03 0.51 17.66
C ARG A 674 27.90 -0.03 18.55
N ALA A 675 27.17 -1.05 18.10
CA ALA A 675 26.15 -1.70 18.93
C ALA A 675 26.80 -2.39 20.13
N ASP A 676 26.17 -2.29 21.30
CA ASP A 676 26.56 -2.99 22.53
C ASP A 676 25.76 -4.28 22.68
N LEU A 677 26.40 -5.40 22.37
CA LEU A 677 25.83 -6.76 22.39
C LEU A 677 26.44 -7.61 23.53
N ARG A 678 27.02 -6.98 24.56
CA ARG A 678 27.67 -7.72 25.64
C ARG A 678 26.71 -8.67 26.36
N GLY A 679 27.14 -9.92 26.56
CA GLY A 679 26.34 -10.96 27.21
C GLY A 679 25.07 -11.39 26.45
N SER A 680 24.89 -10.95 25.20
CA SER A 680 23.74 -11.33 24.37
C SER A 680 23.84 -12.77 23.86
N ASN A 681 22.72 -13.36 23.45
CA ASN A 681 22.67 -14.67 22.83
C ASN A 681 22.34 -14.56 21.34
N LEU A 682 23.31 -14.81 20.47
CA LEU A 682 23.14 -14.85 19.01
C LEU A 682 23.24 -16.28 18.45
N HIS A 683 23.06 -17.31 19.27
CA HIS A 683 23.15 -18.70 18.82
C HIS A 683 22.31 -18.93 17.56
N GLY A 684 22.92 -19.45 16.50
CA GLY A 684 22.22 -19.75 15.24
C GLY A 684 21.75 -18.53 14.44
N ALA A 685 22.10 -17.30 14.83
CA ALA A 685 21.69 -16.10 14.11
C ALA A 685 22.31 -16.03 12.71
N GLU A 686 21.54 -15.51 11.75
CA GLU A 686 21.97 -15.29 10.36
C GLU A 686 22.50 -13.86 10.24
N THR A 687 23.79 -13.70 9.89
CA THR A 687 24.46 -12.39 9.91
C THR A 687 25.22 -12.12 8.60
N LEU A 688 24.70 -12.66 7.49
CA LEU A 688 25.27 -12.45 6.17
C LEU A 688 25.23 -10.95 5.84
N GLU A 689 26.36 -10.37 5.43
CA GLU A 689 26.48 -8.93 5.08
C GLU A 689 26.18 -7.93 6.21
N ALA A 690 26.00 -8.39 7.45
CA ALA A 690 25.84 -7.51 8.59
C ALA A 690 27.13 -6.69 8.84
N THR A 691 26.98 -5.41 9.20
CA THR A 691 28.11 -4.53 9.52
C THR A 691 28.39 -4.55 11.02
N TRP A 692 29.66 -4.71 11.41
CA TRP A 692 30.08 -4.93 12.81
C TRP A 692 31.11 -3.90 13.32
N VAL A 693 31.23 -2.74 12.65
CA VAL A 693 32.29 -1.77 12.96
C VAL A 693 32.19 -1.31 14.41
N ASP A 694 33.21 -1.58 15.22
CA ASP A 694 33.26 -1.26 16.66
C ASP A 694 32.12 -1.83 17.51
N ALA A 695 31.44 -2.89 17.03
CA ALA A 695 30.45 -3.61 17.81
C ALA A 695 31.09 -4.34 19.01
N ARG A 696 30.40 -4.32 20.16
CA ARG A 696 30.90 -4.88 21.42
C ARG A 696 30.23 -6.22 21.73
N LEU A 697 30.99 -7.31 21.68
CA LEU A 697 30.49 -8.69 21.78
C LEU A 697 31.03 -9.46 22.99
N GLU A 698 31.59 -8.77 23.99
CA GLU A 698 32.17 -9.42 25.17
C GLU A 698 31.12 -10.33 25.85
N GLN A 699 31.46 -11.61 26.02
CA GLN A 699 30.59 -12.64 26.60
C GLN A 699 29.32 -12.97 25.79
N ALA A 700 29.23 -12.55 24.52
CA ALA A 700 28.12 -12.95 23.66
C ALA A 700 28.21 -14.43 23.23
N ILE A 701 27.07 -15.11 23.14
CA ILE A 701 26.99 -16.49 22.65
C ILE A 701 26.84 -16.46 21.12
N LEU A 702 27.85 -16.96 20.41
CA LEU A 702 27.93 -16.92 18.93
C LEU A 702 27.97 -18.33 18.29
N THR A 703 27.57 -19.36 19.04
CA THR A 703 27.60 -20.74 18.55
C THR A 703 26.64 -20.90 17.37
N GLN A 704 27.08 -21.54 16.28
CA GLN A 704 26.31 -21.69 15.02
C GLN A 704 25.92 -20.39 14.30
N THR A 705 26.38 -19.22 14.77
CA THR A 705 26.20 -17.94 14.09
C THR A 705 27.13 -17.84 12.88
N LYS A 706 26.59 -17.47 11.71
CA LYS A 706 27.36 -17.34 10.46
C LYS A 706 27.92 -15.92 10.30
N LEU A 707 28.97 -15.59 11.04
CA LEU A 707 29.67 -14.31 10.89
C LEU A 707 30.41 -14.27 9.55
N THR A 708 30.06 -13.29 8.70
CA THR A 708 30.81 -13.03 7.46
C THR A 708 31.80 -11.89 7.71
N HIS A 709 33.07 -12.12 7.35
CA HIS A 709 34.24 -11.21 7.43
C HIS A 709 35.15 -11.28 8.70
N PRO A 710 36.51 -11.21 8.56
CA PRO A 710 37.47 -11.43 9.66
C PRO A 710 37.79 -10.16 10.47
N ILE A 711 36.82 -9.29 10.76
CA ILE A 711 37.07 -8.06 11.55
C ILE A 711 37.30 -8.37 13.05
N LEU A 712 36.91 -9.55 13.53
CA LEU A 712 37.16 -10.00 14.91
C LEU A 712 38.61 -10.49 15.19
N LYS A 713 39.62 -10.10 14.40
CA LYS A 713 41.02 -10.53 14.60
C LYS A 713 41.87 -9.66 15.54
N ARG A 714 41.32 -8.65 16.22
CA ARG A 714 42.08 -7.90 17.24
C ARG A 714 41.22 -7.57 18.46
N ARG A 715 41.56 -8.22 19.58
CA ARG A 715 41.00 -8.08 20.94
C ARG A 715 39.77 -8.95 21.25
N HIS A 716 39.98 -10.26 21.36
CA HIS A 716 40.03 -10.95 22.65
C HIS A 716 40.61 -12.35 22.49
#